data_AF-A0A1N6W4Y3-F1
#
_entry.id   AF-A0A1N6W4Y3-F1
#
_cell.length_a   1.000
_cell.length_b   1.000
_cell.length_c   1.000
_cell.angle_alpha   90.00
_cell.angle_beta   90.00
_cell.angle_gamma   90.00
#
_symmetry.space_group_name_H-M   'P 1'
#
loop_
_entity.id
_entity.type
_entity.pdbx_description
1 polymer ?
#
loop_
_entity_poly.entity_id
_entity_poly.type
_entity_poly.pdbx_seq_one_letter_code
_entity_poly.pdbx_strand_id
1 'polypeptide(L)'
;MSEPSPPDNTTTSSLKSTESAEEAAFFKSIVKDSLDGVITIAEDATIVFANEAVASLFGYSVDDLLGNSIHMLFPERDCEVSDFYQYTDDLESTGECTNIERVGRHRTGDELLLSFRLHKHTYRGQCLFTVSLRDVSEQQQQQHELEAATEKYRTLVETAPDAIFVADAKTGVIQETNQAAAELLERPVDEIEGMHQTELHPSEEAERYERLFQGHQERGGLFRENQDLTVMTANGNRVPVAINSKVTELRGRPVIQGTFRDISERKHREYALNALHETTQRMSETASSQIICTHAVTTAAEVLDFPISGIHFESEDGESLEPVATTDEVAGALGGSVPTFTPEDPFVWDVFETGEPSVIPDLQATEEGAARDTPIRSSIIVPLGEYGVFITSSESVRDFDQIDFDLVRVLAANTEAALTRAERERAIARQRDELTTLNRINAIVRDINQALVASPTRDEIEQTVCERFAVSNVYHGALVGTLSTAEQGLSVQTAAGIDETYLETVAKESTETESGAAATAIRTGTVQVIEDVQTDPAFPASIKTAAWARNYRSAACIPFGHGETMYGVLVVYAARPTVIGEREQAVFAELGEMIGHAINAAESKQLLYSDRILELEFSLSGTDSFFVTTSAELECSFTLNGVVPASNDTYIFYVTSSGVAPKDVIERAKASPSIEYVRQIQSGDIDNTFEMKIRGTKTTAQALIERGAYVRSGSITQGEGTLIAEVPANTEIRPLVEAVQAVHPSAALLAKRNREHPLHPEPDLHDELESMLTARQFEILLSAYLAGYFDYPRASTGAELAETLDISSPTFHQHLQAAQQKVLTLLFSNHNEVD
;
A
#
# COMPACT_ATOMS: atom_id res chain seq x y z
N MET A 1 -109.98 -116.76 -48.78
CA MET A 1 -110.76 -115.52 -48.90
C MET A 1 -111.34 -115.20 -47.53
N SER A 2 -111.39 -113.91 -47.20
CA SER A 2 -111.91 -113.25 -46.00
C SER A 2 -110.83 -112.64 -45.10
N GLU A 3 -110.91 -111.32 -45.01
CA GLU A 3 -110.02 -110.31 -44.43
C GLU A 3 -109.72 -110.49 -42.93
N PRO A 4 -108.55 -110.05 -42.43
CA PRO A 4 -108.31 -109.83 -41.01
C PRO A 4 -108.38 -108.34 -40.61
N SER A 5 -108.94 -108.11 -39.42
CA SER A 5 -109.10 -106.86 -38.66
C SER A 5 -107.78 -106.16 -38.28
N PRO A 6 -107.80 -104.85 -37.93
CA PRO A 6 -106.58 -104.07 -37.66
C PRO A 6 -106.02 -104.28 -36.23
N PRO A 7 -104.70 -104.11 -36.02
CA PRO A 7 -104.07 -104.18 -34.69
C PRO A 7 -103.86 -102.79 -34.03
N ASP A 8 -103.69 -102.88 -32.71
CA ASP A 8 -103.50 -101.82 -31.71
C ASP A 8 -102.33 -100.85 -31.97
N ASN A 9 -102.55 -99.60 -31.55
CA ASN A 9 -101.64 -98.47 -31.66
C ASN A 9 -101.30 -97.96 -30.24
N THR A 10 -100.17 -98.38 -29.64
CA THR A 10 -99.76 -97.91 -28.30
C THR A 10 -98.25 -97.69 -28.07
N THR A 11 -97.38 -97.73 -29.08
CA THR A 11 -95.91 -97.69 -28.83
C THR A 11 -95.17 -96.41 -29.27
N THR A 12 -95.83 -95.42 -29.88
CA THR A 12 -95.14 -94.26 -30.50
C THR A 12 -94.99 -93.02 -29.61
N SER A 13 -95.44 -93.05 -28.35
CA SER A 13 -95.49 -91.84 -27.50
C SER A 13 -94.29 -91.62 -26.56
N SER A 14 -93.39 -92.60 -26.35
CA SER A 14 -92.34 -92.48 -25.33
C SER A 14 -90.96 -92.02 -25.81
N LEU A 15 -90.75 -91.83 -27.12
CA LEU A 15 -89.44 -91.48 -27.69
C LEU A 15 -89.27 -89.99 -28.00
N LYS A 16 -90.34 -89.22 -28.23
CA LYS A 16 -90.26 -87.76 -28.47
C LYS A 16 -90.08 -86.92 -27.20
N SER A 17 -90.35 -87.47 -26.01
CA SER A 17 -90.21 -86.75 -24.74
C SER A 17 -88.77 -86.70 -24.22
N THR A 18 -87.91 -87.63 -24.65
CA THR A 18 -86.56 -87.80 -24.10
C THR A 18 -85.51 -86.95 -24.84
N GLU A 19 -85.65 -86.80 -26.15
CA GLU A 19 -84.76 -85.98 -27.00
C GLU A 19 -84.80 -84.48 -26.66
N SER A 20 -86.00 -83.96 -26.35
CA SER A 20 -86.21 -82.57 -25.92
C SER A 20 -85.66 -82.27 -24.51
N ALA A 21 -85.39 -83.29 -23.69
CA ALA A 21 -84.81 -83.10 -22.36
C ALA A 21 -83.26 -83.07 -22.39
N GLU A 22 -82.63 -83.82 -23.31
CA GLU A 22 -81.18 -83.83 -23.48
C GLU A 22 -80.64 -82.54 -24.13
N GLU A 23 -81.31 -81.99 -25.15
CA GLU A 23 -80.95 -80.70 -25.74
C GLU A 23 -81.08 -79.54 -24.74
N ALA A 24 -82.15 -79.53 -23.94
CA ALA A 24 -82.34 -78.53 -22.89
C ALA A 24 -81.26 -78.62 -21.80
N ALA A 25 -80.79 -79.82 -21.46
CA ALA A 25 -79.68 -80.01 -20.53
C ALA A 25 -78.33 -79.55 -21.10
N PHE A 26 -78.10 -79.76 -22.41
CA PHE A 26 -76.89 -79.32 -23.10
C PHE A 26 -76.80 -77.79 -23.20
N PHE A 27 -77.87 -77.11 -23.64
CA PHE A 27 -77.89 -75.63 -23.67
C PHE A 27 -77.77 -75.03 -22.27
N LYS A 28 -78.41 -75.64 -21.26
CA LYS A 28 -78.28 -75.22 -19.86
C LYS A 28 -76.84 -75.36 -19.36
N SER A 29 -76.08 -76.34 -19.83
CA SER A 29 -74.66 -76.51 -19.52
C SER A 29 -73.78 -75.44 -20.16
N ILE A 30 -73.97 -75.13 -21.44
CA ILE A 30 -73.15 -74.14 -22.16
C ILE A 30 -73.31 -72.74 -21.57
N VAL A 31 -74.55 -72.34 -21.27
CA VAL A 31 -74.82 -71.00 -20.73
C VAL A 31 -74.38 -70.89 -19.26
N LYS A 32 -74.38 -72.01 -18.53
CA LYS A 32 -73.93 -72.06 -17.13
C LYS A 32 -72.43 -71.78 -16.99
N ASP A 33 -71.61 -72.25 -17.93
CA ASP A 33 -70.14 -72.09 -17.90
C ASP A 33 -69.65 -70.86 -18.72
N SER A 34 -70.56 -69.99 -19.19
CA SER A 34 -70.20 -68.75 -19.89
C SER A 34 -69.49 -67.77 -18.95
N LEU A 35 -68.41 -67.15 -19.44
CA LEU A 35 -67.68 -66.07 -18.74
C LEU A 35 -68.50 -64.78 -18.68
N ASP A 36 -69.31 -64.51 -19.71
CA ASP A 36 -70.23 -63.38 -19.71
C ASP A 36 -71.49 -63.75 -18.90
N GLY A 37 -71.99 -62.81 -18.11
CA GLY A 37 -73.24 -62.95 -17.38
C GLY A 37 -74.41 -63.02 -18.35
N VAL A 38 -75.28 -64.03 -18.27
CA VAL A 38 -76.46 -64.16 -19.13
C VAL A 38 -77.71 -64.17 -18.27
N ILE A 39 -78.57 -63.18 -18.46
CA ILE A 39 -79.90 -63.07 -17.83
C ILE A 39 -80.97 -63.16 -18.90
N THR A 40 -82.07 -63.87 -18.65
CA THR A 40 -83.30 -63.73 -19.43
C THR A 40 -84.41 -63.22 -18.54
N ILE A 41 -85.14 -62.21 -19.03
CA ILE A 41 -86.28 -61.61 -18.35
C ILE A 41 -87.56 -61.74 -19.17
N ALA A 42 -88.69 -61.79 -18.48
CA ALA A 42 -90.02 -61.66 -19.07
C ALA A 42 -90.38 -60.19 -19.36
N GLU A 43 -91.49 -59.97 -20.05
CA GLU A 43 -91.99 -58.64 -20.42
C GLU A 43 -92.30 -57.73 -19.21
N ASP A 44 -92.59 -58.31 -18.05
CA ASP A 44 -92.80 -57.59 -16.78
C ASP A 44 -91.49 -57.33 -16.00
N ALA A 45 -90.35 -57.46 -16.68
CA ALA A 45 -89.00 -57.32 -16.12
C ALA A 45 -88.63 -58.36 -15.04
N THR A 46 -89.39 -59.45 -14.92
CA THR A 46 -89.07 -60.56 -14.02
C THR A 46 -87.96 -61.44 -14.59
N ILE A 47 -86.93 -61.74 -13.79
CA ILE A 47 -85.86 -62.64 -14.19
C ILE A 47 -86.36 -64.08 -14.23
N VAL A 48 -86.37 -64.68 -15.41
CA VAL A 48 -86.78 -66.07 -15.65
C VAL A 48 -85.59 -67.01 -15.79
N PHE A 49 -84.40 -66.47 -16.06
CA PHE A 49 -83.15 -67.21 -16.12
C PHE A 49 -81.97 -66.31 -15.74
N ALA A 50 -81.00 -66.84 -15.00
CA ALA A 50 -79.70 -66.23 -14.77
C ALA A 50 -78.65 -67.34 -14.70
N ASN A 51 -77.48 -67.12 -15.30
CA ASN A 51 -76.33 -68.02 -15.15
C ASN A 51 -75.48 -67.68 -13.91
N GLU A 52 -74.53 -68.56 -13.58
CA GLU A 52 -73.66 -68.39 -12.41
C GLU A 52 -72.72 -67.18 -12.53
N ALA A 53 -72.38 -66.75 -13.75
CA ALA A 53 -71.57 -65.55 -13.96
C ALA A 53 -72.32 -64.28 -13.51
N VAL A 54 -73.64 -64.18 -13.71
CA VAL A 54 -74.46 -63.08 -13.18
C VAL A 54 -74.48 -63.11 -11.65
N ALA A 55 -74.72 -64.30 -11.07
CA ALA A 55 -74.73 -64.49 -9.63
C ALA A 55 -73.41 -64.02 -9.00
N SER A 56 -72.28 -64.41 -9.61
CA SER A 56 -70.94 -64.02 -9.19
C SER A 56 -70.68 -62.52 -9.39
N LEU A 57 -71.10 -61.95 -10.51
CA LEU A 57 -70.88 -60.54 -10.86
C LEU A 57 -71.63 -59.57 -9.93
N PHE A 58 -72.83 -59.92 -9.47
CA PHE A 58 -73.67 -59.05 -8.63
C PHE A 58 -73.78 -59.48 -7.16
N GLY A 59 -73.21 -60.63 -6.78
CA GLY A 59 -73.19 -61.13 -5.39
C GLY A 59 -74.53 -61.69 -4.90
N TYR A 60 -75.36 -62.17 -5.82
CA TYR A 60 -76.63 -62.86 -5.53
C TYR A 60 -76.50 -64.35 -5.82
N SER A 61 -77.26 -65.22 -5.15
CA SER A 61 -77.42 -66.59 -5.65
C SER A 61 -78.36 -66.60 -6.85
N VAL A 62 -78.23 -67.58 -7.76
CA VAL A 62 -79.18 -67.72 -8.89
C VAL A 62 -80.62 -67.82 -8.39
N ASP A 63 -80.85 -68.51 -7.27
CA ASP A 63 -82.17 -68.62 -6.64
C ASP A 63 -82.69 -67.28 -6.09
N ASP A 64 -81.81 -66.38 -5.62
CA ASP A 64 -82.18 -65.03 -5.20
C ASP A 64 -82.55 -64.13 -6.41
N LEU A 65 -82.04 -64.43 -7.60
CA LEU A 65 -82.31 -63.66 -8.81
C LEU A 65 -83.62 -64.09 -9.48
N LEU A 66 -83.88 -65.39 -9.55
CA LEU A 66 -85.05 -65.94 -10.23
C LEU A 66 -86.37 -65.48 -9.59
N GLY A 67 -87.28 -64.97 -10.42
CA GLY A 67 -88.59 -64.48 -9.97
C GLY A 67 -88.59 -63.06 -9.39
N ASN A 68 -87.42 -62.44 -9.22
CA ASN A 68 -87.32 -61.04 -8.85
C ASN A 68 -87.18 -60.14 -10.09
N SER A 69 -87.40 -58.84 -9.90
CA SER A 69 -87.26 -57.85 -10.98
C SER A 69 -85.80 -57.53 -11.26
N ILE A 70 -85.41 -57.44 -12.53
CA ILE A 70 -84.06 -57.08 -12.96
C ILE A 70 -83.59 -55.71 -12.44
N HIS A 71 -84.52 -54.81 -12.10
CA HIS A 71 -84.22 -53.50 -11.51
C HIS A 71 -83.40 -53.58 -10.22
N MET A 72 -83.42 -54.72 -9.51
CA MET A 72 -82.57 -54.94 -8.33
C MET A 72 -81.06 -54.90 -8.62
N LEU A 73 -80.67 -55.08 -9.89
CA LEU A 73 -79.29 -55.08 -10.36
C LEU A 73 -78.81 -53.71 -10.84
N PHE A 74 -79.63 -52.67 -10.69
CA PHE A 74 -79.32 -51.29 -11.09
C PHE A 74 -79.52 -50.33 -9.91
N PRO A 75 -78.81 -49.18 -9.88
CA PRO A 75 -79.06 -48.12 -8.90
C PRO A 75 -80.49 -47.58 -8.99
N GLU A 76 -81.10 -47.21 -7.85
CA GLU A 76 -82.49 -46.70 -7.81
C GLU A 76 -82.73 -45.47 -8.70
N ARG A 77 -81.69 -44.68 -8.97
CA ARG A 77 -81.73 -43.52 -9.89
C ARG A 77 -81.92 -43.91 -11.36
N ASP A 78 -81.56 -45.14 -11.72
CA ASP A 78 -81.63 -45.68 -13.08
C ASP A 78 -82.81 -46.66 -13.23
N CYS A 79 -83.69 -46.74 -12.23
CA CYS A 79 -84.86 -47.65 -12.17
C CYS A 79 -86.17 -47.00 -12.65
N GLU A 80 -86.13 -45.96 -13.48
CA GLU A 80 -87.35 -45.46 -14.10
C GLU A 80 -87.90 -46.50 -15.09
N VAL A 81 -89.19 -46.82 -14.96
CA VAL A 81 -89.93 -47.81 -15.78
C VAL A 81 -89.85 -47.50 -17.29
N SER A 82 -89.38 -46.31 -17.68
CA SER A 82 -89.24 -45.86 -19.06
C SER A 82 -87.88 -46.14 -19.72
N ASP A 83 -86.84 -46.57 -18.99
CA ASP A 83 -85.49 -46.71 -19.56
C ASP A 83 -85.26 -48.04 -20.30
N PHE A 84 -85.95 -49.11 -19.90
CA PHE A 84 -85.89 -50.38 -20.63
C PHE A 84 -86.62 -50.33 -21.99
N TYR A 85 -87.64 -49.46 -22.08
CA TYR A 85 -88.41 -49.25 -23.31
C TYR A 85 -87.79 -48.21 -24.25
N GLN A 86 -86.72 -47.50 -23.88
CA GLN A 86 -86.04 -46.57 -24.81
C GLN A 86 -85.37 -47.29 -25.99
N TYR A 87 -85.06 -48.58 -25.85
CA TYR A 87 -84.47 -49.39 -26.90
C TYR A 87 -85.51 -50.15 -27.72
N THR A 88 -86.82 -49.92 -27.52
CA THR A 88 -87.89 -50.65 -28.22
C THR A 88 -87.83 -50.46 -29.73
N ASP A 89 -87.46 -49.27 -30.21
CA ASP A 89 -87.41 -48.99 -31.65
C ASP A 89 -86.32 -49.85 -32.35
N ASP A 90 -85.16 -50.01 -31.70
CA ASP A 90 -84.07 -50.87 -32.20
C ASP A 90 -84.41 -52.37 -32.03
N LEU A 91 -85.04 -52.74 -30.91
CA LEU A 91 -85.48 -54.12 -30.63
C LEU A 91 -86.65 -54.58 -31.50
N GLU A 92 -87.54 -53.68 -31.92
CA GLU A 92 -88.65 -53.97 -32.83
C GLU A 92 -88.20 -54.06 -34.29
N SER A 93 -87.15 -53.31 -34.67
CA SER A 93 -86.64 -53.29 -36.05
C SER A 93 -85.60 -54.38 -36.35
N THR A 94 -84.70 -54.69 -35.40
CA THR A 94 -83.56 -55.60 -35.64
C THR A 94 -83.54 -56.86 -34.76
N GLY A 95 -84.29 -56.87 -33.66
CA GLY A 95 -84.34 -57.99 -32.70
C GLY A 95 -83.18 -58.03 -31.67
N GLU A 96 -82.15 -57.19 -31.83
CA GLU A 96 -80.98 -57.10 -30.94
C GLU A 96 -80.51 -55.65 -30.76
N CYS A 97 -80.00 -55.30 -29.58
CA CYS A 97 -79.28 -54.06 -29.34
C CYS A 97 -77.92 -54.38 -28.70
N THR A 98 -76.83 -53.78 -29.22
CA THR A 98 -75.46 -54.09 -28.80
C THR A 98 -74.73 -52.87 -28.25
N ASN A 99 -73.74 -53.09 -27.37
CA ASN A 99 -72.83 -52.07 -26.83
C ASN A 99 -73.52 -50.97 -25.99
N ILE A 100 -74.54 -51.34 -25.22
CA ILE A 100 -75.13 -50.44 -24.24
C ILE A 100 -74.24 -50.47 -23.00
N GLU A 101 -73.72 -49.33 -22.55
CA GLU A 101 -73.00 -49.22 -21.29
C GLU A 101 -73.93 -48.66 -20.20
N ARG A 102 -74.04 -49.37 -19.07
CA ARG A 102 -74.84 -48.94 -17.92
C ARG A 102 -74.14 -49.29 -16.61
N VAL A 103 -74.52 -48.57 -15.56
CA VAL A 103 -74.05 -48.85 -14.21
C VAL A 103 -74.96 -49.90 -13.58
N GLY A 104 -74.41 -51.08 -13.32
CA GLY A 104 -75.03 -52.09 -12.47
C GLY A 104 -74.73 -51.83 -10.99
N ARG A 105 -75.48 -52.47 -10.10
CA ARG A 105 -75.28 -52.39 -8.65
C ARG A 105 -75.15 -53.78 -8.04
N HIS A 106 -74.01 -54.03 -7.42
CA HIS A 106 -73.75 -55.23 -6.63
C HIS A 106 -74.57 -55.24 -5.33
N ARG A 107 -74.85 -56.42 -4.76
CA ARG A 107 -75.65 -56.58 -3.52
C ARG A 107 -75.09 -55.81 -2.31
N THR A 108 -73.78 -55.58 -2.26
CA THR A 108 -73.10 -54.78 -1.21
C THR A 108 -73.35 -53.29 -1.35
N GLY A 109 -73.86 -52.84 -2.50
CA GLY A 109 -74.08 -51.44 -2.84
C GLY A 109 -73.06 -50.85 -3.80
N ASP A 110 -72.00 -51.58 -4.14
CA ASP A 110 -70.96 -51.13 -5.08
C ASP A 110 -71.51 -51.03 -6.52
N GLU A 111 -71.11 -49.97 -7.22
CA GLU A 111 -71.50 -49.73 -8.61
C GLU A 111 -70.49 -50.37 -9.57
N LEU A 112 -70.99 -51.04 -10.61
CA LEU A 112 -70.22 -51.76 -11.63
C LEU A 112 -70.49 -51.14 -13.00
N LEU A 113 -69.45 -50.82 -13.78
CA LEU A 113 -69.66 -50.38 -15.16
C LEU A 113 -69.75 -51.59 -16.07
N LEU A 114 -70.92 -51.78 -16.67
CA LEU A 114 -71.25 -52.99 -17.41
C LEU A 114 -71.57 -52.66 -18.86
N SER A 115 -71.08 -53.50 -19.77
CA SER A 115 -71.48 -53.52 -21.17
C SER A 115 -72.51 -54.62 -21.40
N PHE A 116 -73.64 -54.24 -21.99
CA PHE A 116 -74.80 -55.10 -22.19
C PHE A 116 -75.06 -55.31 -23.69
N ARG A 117 -75.44 -56.54 -24.05
CA ARG A 117 -76.12 -56.83 -25.33
C ARG A 117 -77.45 -57.49 -25.05
N LEU A 118 -78.51 -56.96 -25.66
CA LEU A 118 -79.90 -57.27 -25.38
C LEU A 118 -80.55 -57.87 -26.63
N HIS A 119 -81.17 -59.04 -26.51
CA HIS A 119 -81.83 -59.74 -27.62
C HIS A 119 -83.26 -60.14 -27.25
N LYS A 120 -84.24 -59.78 -28.09
CA LYS A 120 -85.67 -60.11 -27.91
C LYS A 120 -86.01 -61.39 -28.66
N HIS A 121 -86.70 -62.32 -28.01
CA HIS A 121 -87.12 -63.58 -28.62
C HIS A 121 -88.46 -64.08 -28.06
N THR A 122 -89.12 -65.01 -28.76
CA THR A 122 -90.40 -65.60 -28.33
C THR A 122 -90.21 -67.08 -27.98
N TYR A 123 -90.64 -67.48 -26.78
CA TYR A 123 -90.61 -68.87 -26.31
C TYR A 123 -91.99 -69.29 -25.80
N ARG A 124 -92.56 -70.37 -26.36
CA ARG A 124 -93.91 -70.90 -26.00
C ARG A 124 -95.03 -69.83 -26.03
N GLY A 125 -94.92 -68.85 -26.93
CA GLY A 125 -95.88 -67.74 -27.06
C GLY A 125 -95.67 -66.56 -26.11
N GLN A 126 -94.62 -66.59 -25.28
CA GLN A 126 -94.22 -65.49 -24.40
C GLN A 126 -93.01 -64.73 -24.97
N CYS A 127 -93.03 -63.40 -24.87
CA CYS A 127 -91.90 -62.55 -25.24
C CYS A 127 -90.87 -62.53 -24.10
N LEU A 128 -89.63 -62.84 -24.41
CA LEU A 128 -88.50 -62.87 -23.47
C LEU A 128 -87.35 -62.01 -24.00
N PHE A 129 -86.58 -61.43 -23.09
CA PHE A 129 -85.39 -60.63 -23.40
C PHE A 129 -84.17 -61.26 -22.75
N THR A 130 -83.16 -61.62 -23.55
CA THR A 130 -81.89 -62.16 -23.05
C THR A 130 -80.83 -61.07 -23.10
N VAL A 131 -80.14 -60.86 -21.99
CA VAL A 131 -79.09 -59.88 -21.82
C VAL A 131 -77.79 -60.60 -21.52
N SER A 132 -76.76 -60.36 -22.32
CA SER A 132 -75.38 -60.69 -21.97
C SER A 132 -74.70 -59.48 -21.34
N LEU A 133 -73.99 -59.70 -20.25
CA LEU A 133 -73.41 -58.69 -19.36
C LEU A 133 -71.90 -58.94 -19.26
N ARG A 134 -71.11 -57.87 -19.39
CA ARG A 134 -69.67 -57.91 -19.21
C ARG A 134 -69.20 -56.73 -18.38
N ASP A 135 -68.39 -56.99 -17.36
CA ASP A 135 -67.70 -55.95 -16.60
C ASP A 135 -66.56 -55.34 -17.44
N VAL A 136 -66.57 -54.00 -17.56
CA VAL A 136 -65.54 -53.24 -18.29
C VAL A 136 -64.77 -52.26 -17.40
N SER A 137 -64.99 -52.29 -16.07
CA SER A 137 -64.37 -51.36 -15.12
C SER A 137 -62.83 -51.46 -15.11
N GLU A 138 -62.26 -52.66 -15.11
CA GLU A 138 -60.80 -52.86 -15.11
C GLU A 138 -60.14 -52.35 -16.41
N GLN A 139 -60.80 -52.54 -17.55
CA GLN A 139 -60.27 -52.13 -18.85
C GLN A 139 -60.22 -50.60 -19.00
N GLN A 140 -61.25 -49.88 -18.55
CA GLN A 140 -61.25 -48.42 -18.62
C GLN A 140 -60.24 -47.79 -17.65
N GLN A 141 -60.07 -48.36 -16.46
CA GLN A 141 -59.09 -47.87 -15.48
C GLN A 141 -57.66 -47.94 -16.02
N GLN A 142 -57.27 -49.06 -16.65
CA GLN A 142 -55.95 -49.22 -17.25
C GLN A 142 -55.71 -48.24 -18.40
N GLN A 143 -56.74 -47.97 -19.22
CA GLN A 143 -56.66 -47.01 -20.32
C GLN A 143 -56.45 -45.58 -19.79
N HIS A 144 -57.23 -45.17 -18.78
CA HIS A 144 -57.12 -43.85 -18.18
C HIS A 144 -55.77 -43.64 -17.45
N GLU A 145 -55.26 -44.68 -16.77
CA GLU A 145 -53.92 -44.64 -16.14
C GLU A 145 -52.81 -44.47 -17.17
N LEU A 146 -52.90 -45.14 -18.32
CA LEU A 146 -51.93 -45.02 -19.41
C LEU A 146 -51.98 -43.62 -20.05
N GLU A 147 -53.17 -43.09 -20.29
CA GLU A 147 -53.37 -41.73 -20.81
C GLU A 147 -52.81 -40.68 -19.85
N ALA A 148 -53.15 -40.77 -18.56
CA ALA A 148 -52.65 -39.86 -17.53
C ALA A 148 -51.12 -39.95 -17.36
N ALA A 149 -50.53 -41.15 -17.44
CA ALA A 149 -49.09 -41.32 -17.37
C ALA A 149 -48.37 -40.73 -18.60
N THR A 150 -48.95 -40.89 -19.79
CA THR A 150 -48.42 -40.35 -21.04
C THR A 150 -48.45 -38.82 -21.06
N GLU A 151 -49.58 -38.23 -20.65
CA GLU A 151 -49.73 -36.78 -20.55
C GLU A 151 -48.76 -36.21 -19.50
N LYS A 152 -48.66 -36.85 -18.33
CA LYS A 152 -47.70 -36.46 -17.29
C LYS A 152 -46.25 -36.50 -17.77
N TYR A 153 -45.84 -37.54 -18.49
CA TYR A 153 -44.48 -37.62 -19.04
C TYR A 153 -44.21 -36.49 -20.04
N ARG A 154 -45.15 -36.26 -20.98
CA ARG A 154 -45.02 -35.20 -21.98
C ARG A 154 -44.85 -33.84 -21.34
N THR A 155 -45.71 -33.49 -20.37
CA THR A 155 -45.61 -32.21 -19.67
C THR A 155 -44.26 -32.03 -19.00
N LEU A 156 -43.73 -33.05 -18.30
CA LEU A 156 -42.44 -32.95 -17.61
C LEU A 156 -41.26 -32.70 -18.55
N VAL A 157 -41.28 -33.25 -19.77
CA VAL A 157 -40.24 -33.03 -20.78
C VAL A 157 -40.37 -31.65 -21.41
N GLU A 158 -41.60 -31.25 -21.76
CA GLU A 158 -41.86 -29.95 -22.42
C GLU A 158 -41.59 -28.76 -21.50
N THR A 159 -41.88 -28.88 -20.20
CA THR A 159 -41.65 -27.80 -19.23
C THR A 159 -40.28 -27.89 -18.55
N ALA A 160 -39.38 -28.75 -19.03
CA ALA A 160 -38.03 -28.82 -18.48
C ALA A 160 -37.25 -27.53 -18.79
N PRO A 161 -36.50 -26.96 -17.82
CA PRO A 161 -35.78 -25.70 -18.03
C PRO A 161 -34.54 -25.85 -18.92
N ASP A 162 -33.95 -27.04 -18.97
CA ASP A 162 -32.81 -27.33 -19.83
C ASP A 162 -33.32 -27.89 -21.18
N ALA A 163 -32.60 -27.60 -22.27
CA ALA A 163 -32.88 -28.14 -23.59
C ALA A 163 -32.63 -29.66 -23.62
N ILE A 164 -33.56 -30.43 -24.16
CA ILE A 164 -33.48 -31.90 -24.23
C ILE A 164 -33.56 -32.33 -25.69
N PHE A 165 -32.56 -33.10 -26.13
CA PHE A 165 -32.53 -33.72 -27.45
C PHE A 165 -32.45 -35.24 -27.30
N VAL A 166 -33.23 -35.97 -28.08
CA VAL A 166 -33.13 -37.43 -28.19
C VAL A 166 -32.71 -37.77 -29.61
N ALA A 167 -31.51 -38.31 -29.78
CA ALA A 167 -30.97 -38.68 -31.09
C ALA A 167 -30.85 -40.20 -31.24
N ASP A 168 -31.02 -40.69 -32.47
CA ASP A 168 -30.78 -42.10 -32.79
C ASP A 168 -29.31 -42.45 -32.51
N ALA A 169 -29.07 -43.49 -31.71
CA ALA A 169 -27.70 -43.84 -31.30
C ALA A 169 -26.87 -44.46 -32.43
N LYS A 170 -27.41 -44.70 -33.63
CA LYS A 170 -26.62 -45.17 -34.79
C LYS A 170 -26.43 -44.07 -35.82
N THR A 171 -27.48 -43.30 -36.10
CA THR A 171 -27.46 -42.32 -37.18
C THR A 171 -27.18 -40.90 -36.71
N GLY A 172 -27.24 -40.61 -35.41
CA GLY A 172 -27.05 -39.26 -34.87
C GLY A 172 -28.18 -38.29 -35.21
N VAL A 173 -29.27 -38.75 -35.82
CA VAL A 173 -30.42 -37.92 -36.21
C VAL A 173 -31.31 -37.67 -35.01
N ILE A 174 -31.68 -36.42 -34.77
CA ILE A 174 -32.57 -36.00 -33.69
C ILE A 174 -33.99 -36.49 -34.00
N GLN A 175 -34.59 -37.21 -33.04
CA GLN A 175 -35.91 -37.82 -33.15
C GLN A 175 -36.97 -37.10 -32.34
N GLU A 176 -36.62 -36.60 -31.15
CA GLU A 176 -37.52 -35.87 -30.26
C GLU A 176 -36.75 -34.74 -29.57
N THR A 177 -37.42 -33.61 -29.33
CA THR A 177 -36.87 -32.46 -28.60
C THR A 177 -37.96 -31.73 -27.81
N ASN A 178 -37.58 -30.91 -26.83
CA ASN A 178 -38.52 -30.10 -26.06
C ASN A 178 -38.55 -28.63 -26.49
N GLN A 179 -39.48 -27.85 -25.93
CA GLN A 179 -39.59 -26.41 -26.18
C GLN A 179 -38.31 -25.63 -25.81
N ALA A 180 -37.63 -25.95 -24.71
CA ALA A 180 -36.40 -25.25 -24.30
C ALA A 180 -35.25 -25.40 -25.33
N ALA A 181 -35.21 -26.51 -26.07
CA ALA A 181 -34.25 -26.69 -27.16
C ALA A 181 -34.55 -25.81 -28.39
N ALA A 182 -35.84 -25.57 -28.68
CA ALA A 182 -36.25 -24.64 -29.72
C ALA A 182 -35.83 -23.20 -29.39
N GLU A 183 -35.98 -22.81 -28.12
CA GLU A 183 -35.54 -21.52 -27.61
C GLU A 183 -34.01 -21.38 -27.67
N LEU A 184 -33.26 -22.37 -27.19
CA LEU A 184 -31.79 -22.37 -27.21
C LEU A 184 -31.19 -22.24 -28.62
N LEU A 185 -31.79 -22.91 -29.61
CA LEU A 185 -31.32 -22.89 -31.00
C LEU A 185 -31.93 -21.77 -31.84
N GLU A 186 -32.90 -21.02 -31.30
CA GLU A 186 -33.71 -20.05 -32.03
C GLU A 186 -34.37 -20.67 -33.28
N ARG A 187 -34.80 -21.93 -33.17
CA ARG A 187 -35.36 -22.75 -34.26
C ARG A 187 -36.63 -23.45 -33.80
N PRO A 188 -37.66 -23.60 -34.66
CA PRO A 188 -38.85 -24.33 -34.28
C PRO A 188 -38.55 -25.85 -34.19
N VAL A 189 -39.27 -26.55 -33.32
CA VAL A 189 -39.06 -27.98 -33.00
C VAL A 189 -39.05 -28.87 -34.25
N ASP A 190 -39.93 -28.60 -35.21
CA ASP A 190 -40.06 -29.36 -36.46
C ASP A 190 -38.88 -29.19 -37.43
N GLU A 191 -38.12 -28.10 -37.33
CA GLU A 191 -36.87 -27.92 -38.06
C GLU A 191 -35.68 -28.61 -37.39
N ILE A 192 -35.76 -28.82 -36.07
CA ILE A 192 -34.70 -29.47 -35.27
C ILE A 192 -34.82 -30.98 -35.40
N GLU A 193 -36.03 -31.52 -35.34
CA GLU A 193 -36.29 -32.93 -35.55
C GLU A 193 -35.91 -33.34 -36.99
N GLY A 194 -35.07 -34.36 -37.11
CA GLY A 194 -34.51 -34.81 -38.39
C GLY A 194 -33.13 -34.23 -38.72
N MET A 195 -32.64 -33.21 -37.99
CA MET A 195 -31.26 -32.75 -38.12
C MET A 195 -30.27 -33.79 -37.59
N HIS A 196 -29.07 -33.83 -38.16
CA HIS A 196 -27.97 -34.57 -37.57
C HIS A 196 -27.38 -33.79 -36.39
N GLN A 197 -27.03 -34.46 -35.29
CA GLN A 197 -26.52 -33.84 -34.07
C GLN A 197 -25.30 -32.92 -34.29
N THR A 198 -24.45 -33.21 -35.30
CA THR A 198 -23.31 -32.33 -35.64
C THR A 198 -23.73 -30.97 -36.17
N GLU A 199 -24.93 -30.85 -36.73
CA GLU A 199 -25.47 -29.58 -37.27
C GLU A 199 -25.88 -28.62 -36.16
N LEU A 200 -26.03 -29.10 -34.92
CA LEU A 200 -26.24 -28.24 -33.76
C LEU A 200 -24.99 -27.46 -33.36
N HIS A 201 -23.82 -27.86 -33.86
CA HIS A 201 -22.52 -27.39 -33.41
C HIS A 201 -21.77 -26.63 -34.52
N PRO A 202 -20.74 -25.84 -34.18
CA PRO A 202 -19.93 -25.15 -35.19
C PRO A 202 -19.35 -26.12 -36.22
N SER A 203 -19.58 -25.83 -37.51
CA SER A 203 -19.25 -26.75 -38.59
C SER A 203 -17.75 -27.06 -38.71
N GLU A 204 -16.86 -26.13 -38.35
CA GLU A 204 -15.42 -26.37 -38.32
C GLU A 204 -14.97 -27.33 -37.20
N GLU A 205 -15.82 -27.59 -36.22
CA GLU A 205 -15.58 -28.53 -35.12
C GLU A 205 -16.38 -29.84 -35.25
N ALA A 206 -17.06 -30.09 -36.38
CA ALA A 206 -17.95 -31.23 -36.56
C ALA A 206 -17.29 -32.59 -36.22
N GLU A 207 -16.02 -32.80 -36.59
CA GLU A 207 -15.26 -34.02 -36.26
C GLU A 207 -15.00 -34.21 -34.75
N ARG A 208 -14.96 -33.13 -33.98
CA ARG A 208 -14.84 -33.17 -32.51
C ARG A 208 -16.15 -33.67 -31.91
N TYR A 209 -17.28 -33.09 -32.31
CA TYR A 209 -18.62 -33.47 -31.82
C TYR A 209 -19.05 -34.87 -32.27
N GLU A 210 -18.67 -35.30 -33.48
CA GLU A 210 -18.87 -36.66 -33.95
C GLU A 210 -18.17 -37.70 -33.07
N ARG A 211 -16.90 -37.42 -32.69
CA ARG A 211 -16.14 -38.29 -31.77
C ARG A 211 -16.73 -38.30 -30.36
N LEU A 212 -17.22 -37.16 -29.87
CA LEU A 212 -17.91 -37.09 -28.58
C LEU A 212 -19.18 -37.94 -28.59
N PHE A 213 -19.99 -37.84 -29.64
CA PHE A 213 -21.20 -38.64 -29.83
C PHE A 213 -20.92 -40.14 -29.88
N GLN A 214 -19.90 -40.56 -30.65
CA GLN A 214 -19.46 -41.96 -30.70
C GLN A 214 -18.94 -42.45 -29.34
N GLY A 215 -18.16 -41.62 -28.63
CA GLY A 215 -17.68 -41.94 -27.28
C GLY A 215 -18.80 -42.15 -26.26
N HIS A 216 -19.93 -41.44 -26.40
CA HIS A 216 -21.12 -41.67 -25.57
C HIS A 216 -21.77 -43.04 -25.85
N GLN A 217 -21.79 -43.49 -27.12
CA GLN A 217 -22.32 -44.81 -27.49
C GLN A 217 -21.52 -45.96 -26.86
N GLU A 218 -20.18 -45.85 -26.87
CA GLU A 218 -19.30 -46.94 -26.42
C GLU A 218 -19.25 -47.10 -24.89
N ARG A 219 -19.42 -46.02 -24.12
CA ARG A 219 -19.15 -45.99 -22.67
C ARG A 219 -20.37 -46.07 -21.76
N GLY A 220 -21.59 -46.01 -22.28
CA GLY A 220 -22.82 -46.29 -21.50
C GLY A 220 -23.24 -45.23 -20.47
N GLY A 221 -22.72 -43.99 -20.55
CA GLY A 221 -23.37 -42.81 -19.94
C GLY A 221 -23.01 -42.46 -18.49
N LEU A 222 -22.00 -41.61 -18.31
CA LEU A 222 -22.10 -40.33 -17.60
C LEU A 222 -20.82 -39.57 -17.91
N PHE A 223 -20.87 -38.60 -18.82
CA PHE A 223 -19.69 -37.83 -19.20
C PHE A 223 -19.97 -36.35 -18.94
N ARG A 224 -19.41 -35.84 -17.84
CA ARG A 224 -19.29 -34.41 -17.61
C ARG A 224 -17.93 -34.00 -18.15
N GLU A 225 -17.89 -33.45 -19.36
CA GLU A 225 -16.71 -32.74 -19.78
C GLU A 225 -16.84 -31.27 -19.40
N ASN A 226 -15.88 -30.75 -18.63
CA ASN A 226 -15.68 -29.33 -18.40
C ASN A 226 -15.12 -28.63 -19.67
N GLN A 227 -15.50 -29.10 -20.87
CA GLN A 227 -15.02 -28.54 -22.12
C GLN A 227 -15.95 -27.42 -22.59
N ASP A 228 -15.37 -26.44 -23.27
CA ASP A 228 -16.09 -25.39 -23.98
C ASP A 228 -16.79 -26.02 -25.19
N LEU A 229 -18.01 -26.51 -24.95
CA LEU A 229 -18.93 -27.00 -25.96
C LEU A 229 -19.90 -25.88 -26.32
N THR A 230 -20.28 -25.83 -27.58
CA THR A 230 -21.01 -24.71 -28.16
C THR A 230 -22.07 -25.22 -29.10
N VAL A 231 -23.25 -24.62 -29.08
CA VAL A 231 -24.28 -24.80 -30.10
C VAL A 231 -24.41 -23.56 -30.97
N MET A 232 -24.92 -23.73 -32.18
CA MET A 232 -25.17 -22.68 -33.15
C MET A 232 -26.67 -22.36 -33.20
N THR A 233 -27.04 -21.09 -33.03
CA THR A 233 -28.43 -20.67 -33.25
C THR A 233 -28.75 -20.53 -34.74
N ALA A 234 -30.02 -20.40 -35.11
CA ALA A 234 -30.45 -20.14 -36.49
C ALA A 234 -29.76 -18.93 -37.12
N ASN A 235 -29.44 -17.92 -36.30
CA ASN A 235 -28.80 -16.67 -36.73
C ASN A 235 -27.27 -16.77 -36.83
N GLY A 236 -26.70 -17.94 -36.51
CA GLY A 236 -25.25 -18.18 -36.56
C GLY A 236 -24.50 -17.76 -35.29
N ASN A 237 -25.20 -17.47 -34.19
CA ASN A 237 -24.58 -17.14 -32.91
C ASN A 237 -24.07 -18.42 -32.22
N ARG A 238 -22.95 -18.30 -31.51
CA ARG A 238 -22.37 -19.37 -30.68
C ARG A 238 -22.89 -19.25 -29.26
N VAL A 239 -23.57 -20.28 -28.77
CA VAL A 239 -24.03 -20.36 -27.38
C VAL A 239 -23.24 -21.44 -26.64
N PRO A 240 -22.44 -21.09 -25.62
CA PRO A 240 -21.73 -22.08 -24.81
C PRO A 240 -22.71 -22.90 -23.96
N VAL A 241 -22.57 -24.22 -23.99
CA VAL A 241 -23.48 -25.16 -23.32
C VAL A 241 -22.74 -26.20 -22.47
N ALA A 242 -23.34 -26.58 -21.35
CA ALA A 242 -22.97 -27.78 -20.62
C ALA A 242 -23.86 -28.94 -21.07
N ILE A 243 -23.27 -29.96 -21.68
CA ILE A 243 -23.98 -31.12 -22.24
C ILE A 243 -23.80 -32.32 -21.32
N ASN A 244 -24.91 -32.96 -20.94
CA ASN A 244 -24.89 -34.29 -20.32
C ASN A 244 -25.68 -35.26 -21.19
N SER A 245 -25.05 -36.35 -21.60
CA SER A 245 -25.65 -37.34 -22.49
C SER A 245 -25.72 -38.73 -21.84
N LYS A 246 -26.83 -39.42 -22.05
CA LYS A 246 -27.07 -40.79 -21.57
C LYS A 246 -27.66 -41.65 -22.69
N VAL A 247 -27.12 -42.85 -22.85
CA VAL A 247 -27.68 -43.87 -23.75
C VAL A 247 -28.85 -44.56 -23.05
N THR A 248 -29.99 -44.65 -23.73
CA THR A 248 -31.20 -45.33 -23.26
C THR A 248 -31.89 -46.05 -24.43
N GLU A 249 -32.97 -46.76 -24.15
CA GLU A 249 -33.78 -47.45 -25.15
C GLU A 249 -35.16 -46.79 -25.26
N LEU A 250 -35.55 -46.41 -26.47
CA LEU A 250 -36.87 -45.87 -26.78
C LEU A 250 -37.51 -46.72 -27.87
N ARG A 251 -38.69 -47.29 -27.62
CA ARG A 251 -39.45 -48.15 -28.55
C ARG A 251 -38.60 -49.30 -29.16
N GLY A 252 -37.71 -49.91 -28.37
CA GLY A 252 -36.87 -51.03 -28.82
C GLY A 252 -35.60 -50.61 -29.60
N ARG A 253 -35.27 -49.31 -29.64
CA ARG A 253 -34.10 -48.77 -30.34
C ARG A 253 -33.18 -48.02 -29.38
N PRO A 254 -31.85 -48.18 -29.49
CA PRO A 254 -30.91 -47.40 -28.69
C PRO A 254 -30.94 -45.94 -29.16
N VAL A 255 -31.15 -45.03 -28.21
CA VAL A 255 -31.15 -43.58 -28.41
C VAL A 255 -30.21 -42.91 -27.40
N ILE A 256 -29.71 -41.74 -27.74
CA ILE A 256 -28.92 -40.90 -26.84
C ILE A 256 -29.77 -39.70 -26.46
N GLN A 257 -30.08 -39.58 -25.18
CA GLN A 257 -30.71 -38.40 -24.62
C GLN A 257 -29.63 -37.45 -24.13
N GLY A 258 -29.56 -36.25 -24.69
CA GLY A 258 -28.68 -35.16 -24.28
C GLY A 258 -29.46 -34.03 -23.63
N THR A 259 -29.01 -33.56 -22.47
CA THR A 259 -29.51 -32.32 -21.84
C THR A 259 -28.46 -31.22 -22.01
N PHE A 260 -28.87 -30.08 -22.54
CA PHE A 260 -28.02 -28.95 -22.89
C PHE A 260 -28.45 -27.77 -22.03
N ARG A 261 -27.55 -27.30 -21.18
CA ARG A 261 -27.76 -26.11 -20.36
C ARG A 261 -26.95 -24.96 -20.91
N ASP A 262 -27.60 -23.84 -21.20
CA ASP A 262 -26.92 -22.59 -21.50
C ASP A 262 -26.05 -22.16 -20.30
N ILE A 263 -24.76 -21.93 -20.55
CA ILE A 263 -23.81 -21.47 -19.53
C ILE A 263 -23.19 -20.12 -19.91
N SER A 264 -23.81 -19.36 -20.81
CA SER A 264 -23.35 -18.04 -21.28
C SER A 264 -23.10 -17.10 -20.11
N GLU A 265 -24.10 -16.91 -19.23
CA GLU A 265 -23.98 -16.05 -18.04
C GLU A 265 -22.84 -16.51 -17.11
N ARG A 266 -22.72 -17.84 -16.90
CA ARG A 266 -21.67 -18.42 -16.06
C ARG A 266 -20.28 -18.18 -16.66
N LYS A 267 -20.14 -18.37 -17.98
CA LYS A 267 -18.87 -18.18 -18.71
C LYS A 267 -18.49 -16.71 -18.79
N HIS A 268 -19.44 -15.81 -19.00
CA HIS A 268 -19.22 -14.38 -18.96
C HIS A 268 -18.70 -13.94 -17.58
N ARG A 269 -19.30 -14.43 -16.48
CA ARG A 269 -18.81 -14.17 -15.11
C ARG A 269 -17.39 -14.71 -14.88
N GLU A 270 -17.10 -15.93 -15.32
CA GLU A 270 -15.77 -16.53 -15.17
C GLU A 270 -14.71 -15.75 -15.96
N TYR A 271 -15.03 -15.36 -17.20
CA TYR A 271 -14.17 -14.55 -18.05
C TYR A 271 -13.92 -13.16 -17.44
N ALA A 272 -14.97 -12.47 -17.00
CA ALA A 272 -14.88 -11.17 -16.37
C ALA A 272 -13.99 -11.21 -15.11
N LEU A 273 -14.16 -12.21 -14.24
CA LEU A 273 -13.31 -12.38 -13.05
C LEU A 273 -11.83 -12.64 -13.40
N ASN A 274 -11.56 -13.49 -14.38
CA ASN A 274 -10.18 -13.78 -14.82
C ASN A 274 -9.53 -12.54 -15.43
N ALA A 275 -10.26 -11.79 -16.25
CA ALA A 275 -9.76 -10.58 -16.86
C ALA A 275 -9.54 -9.46 -15.84
N LEU A 276 -10.42 -9.29 -14.85
CA LEU A 276 -10.18 -8.39 -13.71
C LEU A 276 -8.91 -8.77 -12.95
N HIS A 277 -8.64 -10.06 -12.78
CA HIS A 277 -7.39 -10.53 -12.16
C HIS A 277 -6.16 -10.16 -12.99
N GLU A 278 -6.18 -10.39 -14.31
CA GLU A 278 -5.09 -9.99 -15.21
C GLU A 278 -4.86 -8.48 -15.22
N THR A 279 -5.94 -7.70 -15.28
CA THR A 279 -5.86 -6.23 -15.26
C THR A 279 -5.26 -5.74 -13.94
N THR A 280 -5.64 -6.34 -12.81
CA THR A 280 -5.04 -6.04 -11.50
C THR A 280 -3.52 -6.29 -11.51
N GLN A 281 -3.05 -7.37 -12.15
CA GLN A 281 -1.62 -7.63 -12.30
C GLN A 281 -0.93 -6.58 -13.17
N ARG A 282 -1.49 -6.25 -14.35
CA ARG A 282 -0.92 -5.23 -15.25
C ARG A 282 -0.84 -3.85 -14.59
N MET A 283 -1.89 -3.44 -13.87
CA MET A 283 -1.88 -2.20 -13.09
C MET A 283 -0.83 -2.23 -11.96
N SER A 284 -0.61 -3.40 -11.35
CA SER A 284 0.36 -3.58 -10.27
C SER A 284 1.83 -3.56 -10.72
N GLU A 285 2.09 -3.71 -12.02
CA GLU A 285 3.44 -3.69 -12.61
C GLU A 285 3.90 -2.29 -13.01
N THR A 286 3.01 -1.29 -12.96
CA THR A 286 3.29 0.09 -13.33
C THR A 286 3.16 1.04 -12.14
N ALA A 287 3.97 2.10 -12.13
CA ALA A 287 3.88 3.19 -11.15
C ALA A 287 3.26 4.46 -11.77
N SER A 288 2.61 4.34 -12.92
CA SER A 288 2.01 5.47 -13.64
C SER A 288 0.49 5.48 -13.49
N SER A 289 -0.04 6.49 -12.80
CA SER A 289 -1.47 6.73 -12.65
C SER A 289 -2.19 6.75 -14.01
N GLN A 290 -1.59 7.39 -15.03
CA GLN A 290 -2.13 7.42 -16.39
C GLN A 290 -2.31 6.02 -16.98
N ILE A 291 -1.28 5.17 -16.88
CA ILE A 291 -1.30 3.82 -17.45
C ILE A 291 -2.31 2.94 -16.69
N ILE A 292 -2.40 3.10 -15.36
CA ILE A 292 -3.40 2.41 -14.53
C ILE A 292 -4.81 2.76 -15.01
N CYS A 293 -5.12 4.05 -15.15
CA CYS A 293 -6.43 4.50 -15.62
C CYS A 293 -6.74 4.02 -17.04
N THR A 294 -5.77 4.06 -17.96
CA THR A 294 -5.94 3.51 -19.31
C THR A 294 -6.28 2.03 -19.26
N HIS A 295 -5.55 1.22 -18.49
CA HIS A 295 -5.86 -0.20 -18.35
C HIS A 295 -7.25 -0.46 -17.76
N ALA A 296 -7.70 0.36 -16.81
CA ALA A 296 -9.03 0.25 -16.24
C ALA A 296 -10.11 0.47 -17.30
N VAL A 297 -10.00 1.58 -18.02
CA VAL A 297 -11.00 1.98 -19.03
C VAL A 297 -11.00 1.03 -20.23
N THR A 298 -9.82 0.58 -20.69
CA THR A 298 -9.72 -0.45 -21.73
C THR A 298 -10.33 -1.78 -21.28
N THR A 299 -10.16 -2.17 -20.01
CA THR A 299 -10.79 -3.40 -19.49
C THR A 299 -12.32 -3.27 -19.48
N ALA A 300 -12.85 -2.12 -19.06
CA ALA A 300 -14.29 -1.90 -19.13
C ALA A 300 -14.80 -2.02 -20.57
N ALA A 301 -14.12 -1.41 -21.55
CA ALA A 301 -14.52 -1.46 -22.94
C ALA A 301 -14.41 -2.86 -23.57
N GLU A 302 -13.22 -3.48 -23.51
CA GLU A 302 -12.90 -4.67 -24.31
C GLU A 302 -13.31 -5.99 -23.63
N VAL A 303 -13.45 -6.00 -22.31
CA VAL A 303 -13.70 -7.22 -21.53
C VAL A 303 -15.11 -7.22 -20.95
N LEU A 304 -15.52 -6.12 -20.34
CA LEU A 304 -16.82 -6.01 -19.69
C LEU A 304 -17.91 -5.52 -20.64
N ASP A 305 -17.57 -5.25 -21.91
CA ASP A 305 -18.49 -4.75 -22.94
C ASP A 305 -19.16 -3.42 -22.56
N PHE A 306 -18.39 -2.54 -21.92
CA PHE A 306 -18.80 -1.21 -21.50
C PHE A 306 -18.11 -0.14 -22.35
N PRO A 307 -18.58 0.09 -23.59
CA PRO A 307 -17.84 0.86 -24.60
C PRO A 307 -17.70 2.34 -24.25
N ILE A 308 -18.64 2.94 -23.52
CA ILE A 308 -18.58 4.36 -23.13
C ILE A 308 -18.09 4.45 -21.68
N SER A 309 -16.79 4.47 -21.47
CA SER A 309 -16.18 4.46 -20.13
C SER A 309 -15.11 5.53 -19.98
N GLY A 310 -14.97 6.10 -18.78
CA GLY A 310 -13.97 7.11 -18.49
C GLY A 310 -13.66 7.27 -17.00
N ILE A 311 -12.43 7.69 -16.71
CA ILE A 311 -11.96 8.04 -15.37
C ILE A 311 -11.63 9.52 -15.34
N HIS A 312 -12.12 10.22 -14.33
CA HIS A 312 -11.89 11.63 -14.10
C HIS A 312 -11.24 11.82 -12.73
N PHE A 313 -10.21 12.65 -12.65
CA PHE A 313 -9.52 12.97 -11.38
C PHE A 313 -9.81 14.39 -10.93
N GLU A 314 -9.74 14.61 -9.62
CA GLU A 314 -9.78 15.95 -9.04
C GLU A 314 -8.61 16.81 -9.58
N SER A 315 -8.93 18.04 -9.99
CA SER A 315 -7.95 19.05 -10.38
C SER A 315 -7.12 19.53 -9.18
N GLU A 316 -5.93 20.09 -9.41
CA GLU A 316 -5.05 20.54 -8.32
C GLU A 316 -5.68 21.62 -7.41
N ASP A 317 -6.65 22.38 -7.92
CA ASP A 317 -7.41 23.39 -7.18
C ASP A 317 -8.66 22.85 -6.46
N GLY A 318 -9.04 21.58 -6.70
CA GLY A 318 -10.22 20.95 -6.13
C GLY A 318 -11.55 21.47 -6.68
N GLU A 319 -11.55 22.21 -7.79
CA GLU A 319 -12.75 22.85 -8.34
C GLU A 319 -13.43 22.02 -9.45
N SER A 320 -12.76 20.97 -9.96
CA SER A 320 -13.28 20.16 -11.07
C SER A 320 -12.77 18.73 -11.10
N LEU A 321 -13.48 17.86 -11.80
CA LEU A 321 -13.08 16.49 -12.14
C LEU A 321 -12.71 16.42 -13.63
N GLU A 322 -11.42 16.34 -13.91
CA GLU A 322 -10.86 16.37 -15.27
C GLU A 322 -10.63 14.96 -15.83
N PRO A 323 -10.86 14.73 -17.13
CA PRO A 323 -10.68 13.40 -17.73
C PRO A 323 -9.21 13.00 -17.77
N VAL A 324 -8.91 11.82 -17.22
CA VAL A 324 -7.57 11.23 -17.21
C VAL A 324 -7.45 10.13 -18.25
N ALA A 325 -8.46 9.26 -18.36
CA ALA A 325 -8.51 8.22 -19.38
C ALA A 325 -9.95 7.99 -19.83
N THR A 326 -10.17 7.81 -21.13
CA THR A 326 -11.47 7.51 -21.71
C THR A 326 -11.35 6.50 -22.84
N THR A 327 -12.45 5.82 -23.14
CA THR A 327 -12.57 5.04 -24.38
C THR A 327 -12.75 5.96 -25.58
N ASP A 328 -12.51 5.44 -26.79
CA ASP A 328 -12.68 6.20 -28.03
C ASP A 328 -14.16 6.54 -28.29
N GLU A 329 -15.07 5.68 -27.83
CA GLU A 329 -16.51 5.82 -27.98
C GLU A 329 -17.08 6.99 -27.18
N VAL A 330 -16.43 7.42 -26.08
CA VAL A 330 -16.84 8.62 -25.33
C VAL A 330 -16.81 9.85 -26.22
N ALA A 331 -15.76 10.03 -27.02
CA ALA A 331 -15.65 11.17 -27.93
C ALA A 331 -16.72 11.12 -29.03
N GLY A 332 -17.07 9.91 -29.51
CA GLY A 332 -18.14 9.70 -30.49
C GLY A 332 -19.53 10.04 -29.93
N ALA A 333 -19.84 9.56 -28.72
CA ALA A 333 -21.13 9.78 -28.07
C ALA A 333 -21.35 11.24 -27.68
N LEU A 334 -20.28 11.97 -27.31
CA LEU A 334 -20.37 13.34 -26.78
C LEU A 334 -19.99 14.44 -27.79
N GLY A 335 -19.82 14.11 -29.07
CA GLY A 335 -19.58 15.10 -30.12
C GLY A 335 -18.16 15.70 -30.13
N GLY A 336 -17.17 15.00 -29.56
CA GLY A 336 -15.75 15.28 -29.71
C GLY A 336 -15.03 15.90 -28.51
N SER A 337 -15.75 16.36 -27.47
CA SER A 337 -15.13 16.83 -26.21
C SER A 337 -15.54 15.93 -25.05
N VAL A 338 -14.55 15.39 -24.34
CA VAL A 338 -14.75 14.68 -23.09
C VAL A 338 -15.13 15.69 -22.00
N PRO A 339 -16.20 15.44 -21.20
CA PRO A 339 -16.68 16.38 -20.21
C PRO A 339 -15.71 16.50 -19.03
N THR A 340 -15.63 17.71 -18.48
CA THR A 340 -15.10 17.98 -17.14
C THR A 340 -16.30 18.24 -16.24
N PHE A 341 -16.31 17.64 -15.05
CA PHE A 341 -17.43 17.81 -14.12
C PHE A 341 -17.08 18.80 -13.03
N THR A 342 -18.08 19.56 -12.58
CA THR A 342 -17.93 20.56 -11.51
C THR A 342 -19.01 20.31 -10.45
N PRO A 343 -19.03 21.04 -9.32
CA PRO A 343 -20.13 20.96 -8.35
C PRO A 343 -21.53 21.24 -8.94
N GLU A 344 -21.61 21.83 -10.15
CA GLU A 344 -22.88 22.05 -10.87
C GLU A 344 -23.42 20.76 -11.53
N ASP A 345 -22.64 19.67 -11.57
CA ASP A 345 -23.02 18.35 -12.07
C ASP A 345 -23.23 17.36 -10.90
N PRO A 346 -24.39 17.40 -10.22
CA PRO A 346 -24.59 16.67 -8.96
C PRO A 346 -24.45 15.15 -9.12
N PHE A 347 -24.75 14.57 -10.30
CA PHE A 347 -24.67 13.12 -10.49
C PHE A 347 -23.27 12.54 -10.32
N VAL A 348 -22.26 13.27 -10.80
CA VAL A 348 -20.87 12.82 -10.76
C VAL A 348 -20.19 13.39 -9.51
N TRP A 349 -20.44 14.66 -9.21
CA TRP A 349 -19.84 15.35 -8.09
C TRP A 349 -20.27 14.76 -6.74
N ASP A 350 -21.55 14.44 -6.55
CA ASP A 350 -22.02 13.87 -5.28
C ASP A 350 -21.39 12.49 -5.03
N VAL A 351 -21.15 11.69 -6.07
CA VAL A 351 -20.48 10.39 -5.93
C VAL A 351 -19.02 10.55 -5.49
N PHE A 352 -18.32 11.55 -6.02
CA PHE A 352 -16.98 11.89 -5.59
C PHE A 352 -16.96 12.37 -4.13
N GLU A 353 -17.82 13.31 -3.77
CA GLU A 353 -17.84 13.92 -2.44
C GLU A 353 -18.32 12.96 -1.34
N THR A 354 -19.36 12.16 -1.63
CA THR A 354 -19.94 11.22 -0.65
C THR A 354 -19.19 9.89 -0.59
N GLY A 355 -18.53 9.49 -1.68
CA GLY A 355 -17.94 8.16 -1.83
C GLY A 355 -18.99 7.04 -1.95
N GLU A 356 -20.27 7.35 -2.21
CA GLU A 356 -21.32 6.35 -2.43
C GLU A 356 -21.54 6.13 -3.94
N PRO A 357 -21.37 4.90 -4.46
CA PRO A 357 -21.57 4.62 -5.87
C PRO A 357 -23.05 4.76 -6.27
N SER A 358 -23.29 5.21 -7.50
CA SER A 358 -24.64 5.48 -8.03
C SER A 358 -24.89 4.77 -9.35
N VAL A 359 -26.12 4.28 -9.53
CA VAL A 359 -26.62 3.73 -10.81
C VAL A 359 -27.81 4.55 -11.25
N ILE A 360 -27.70 5.18 -12.41
CA ILE A 360 -28.72 6.04 -12.96
C ILE A 360 -29.40 5.30 -14.12
N PRO A 361 -30.67 4.88 -13.96
CA PRO A 361 -31.37 4.08 -14.96
C PRO A 361 -31.82 4.88 -16.18
N ASP A 362 -32.05 6.19 -16.02
CA ASP A 362 -32.33 7.13 -17.11
C ASP A 362 -31.84 8.55 -16.77
N LEU A 363 -30.71 8.97 -17.32
CA LEU A 363 -30.10 10.30 -17.18
C LEU A 363 -30.97 11.41 -17.79
N GLN A 364 -31.88 11.10 -18.71
CA GLN A 364 -32.80 12.09 -19.29
C GLN A 364 -34.10 12.25 -18.50
N ALA A 365 -34.40 11.33 -17.57
CA ALA A 365 -35.61 11.37 -16.74
C ALA A 365 -35.50 12.34 -15.56
N THR A 366 -34.31 12.88 -15.28
CA THR A 366 -34.04 13.83 -14.20
C THR A 366 -34.30 15.29 -14.65
N GLU A 367 -34.57 16.18 -13.69
CA GLU A 367 -34.84 17.62 -13.95
C GLU A 367 -33.57 18.50 -13.89
N GLU A 368 -32.42 17.95 -13.48
CA GLU A 368 -31.15 18.66 -13.25
C GLU A 368 -30.01 18.06 -14.11
N GLY A 369 -29.02 18.88 -14.51
CA GLY A 369 -27.75 18.47 -15.14
C GLY A 369 -27.62 18.62 -16.67
N ALA A 370 -26.38 18.73 -17.15
CA ALA A 370 -26.02 18.89 -18.58
C ALA A 370 -26.26 17.63 -19.45
N ALA A 371 -26.67 16.51 -18.85
CA ALA A 371 -26.80 15.21 -19.50
C ALA A 371 -27.96 15.11 -20.53
N ARG A 372 -28.94 16.03 -20.50
CA ARG A 372 -30.10 16.00 -21.41
C ARG A 372 -29.76 16.14 -22.88
N ASP A 373 -28.65 16.80 -23.20
CA ASP A 373 -28.24 17.08 -24.58
C ASP A 373 -27.29 15.99 -25.14
N THR A 374 -27.13 14.87 -24.42
CA THR A 374 -26.28 13.74 -24.81
C THR A 374 -27.12 12.52 -25.21
N PRO A 375 -26.63 11.63 -26.10
CA PRO A 375 -27.28 10.37 -26.42
C PRO A 375 -27.21 9.35 -25.28
N ILE A 376 -26.47 9.64 -24.21
CA ILE A 376 -26.34 8.77 -23.04
C ILE A 376 -27.68 8.74 -22.29
N ARG A 377 -28.12 7.53 -21.97
CA ARG A 377 -29.39 7.24 -21.28
C ARG A 377 -29.20 6.61 -19.93
N SER A 378 -28.25 5.71 -19.71
CA SER A 378 -28.00 5.17 -18.36
C SER A 378 -26.52 5.21 -18.03
N SER A 379 -26.19 5.20 -16.72
CA SER A 379 -24.79 5.27 -16.27
C SER A 379 -24.58 4.63 -14.90
N ILE A 380 -23.41 4.02 -14.71
CA ILE A 380 -22.86 3.62 -13.41
C ILE A 380 -21.69 4.56 -13.09
N ILE A 381 -21.71 5.15 -11.89
CA ILE A 381 -20.68 6.06 -11.39
C ILE A 381 -20.15 5.48 -10.07
N VAL A 382 -18.84 5.23 -10.00
CA VAL A 382 -18.18 4.64 -8.82
C VAL A 382 -16.99 5.52 -8.42
N PRO A 383 -16.82 5.83 -7.11
CA PRO A 383 -15.68 6.61 -6.66
C PRO A 383 -14.37 5.80 -6.72
N LEU A 384 -13.26 6.51 -6.88
CA LEU A 384 -11.89 6.00 -6.81
C LEU A 384 -11.18 6.61 -5.60
N GLY A 385 -11.81 6.57 -4.43
CA GLY A 385 -11.30 7.20 -3.22
C GLY A 385 -11.12 8.71 -3.39
N GLU A 386 -9.98 9.24 -2.95
CA GLU A 386 -9.62 10.66 -3.07
C GLU A 386 -9.20 11.07 -4.50
N TYR A 387 -9.06 10.12 -5.42
CA TYR A 387 -8.54 10.41 -6.76
C TYR A 387 -9.59 11.02 -7.68
N GLY A 388 -10.84 10.56 -7.58
CA GLY A 388 -11.89 10.95 -8.50
C GLY A 388 -12.91 9.84 -8.72
N VAL A 389 -13.37 9.66 -9.96
CA VAL A 389 -14.50 8.79 -10.31
C VAL A 389 -14.26 7.95 -11.55
N PHE A 390 -14.80 6.73 -11.54
CA PHE A 390 -14.98 5.86 -12.70
C PHE A 390 -16.43 5.96 -13.17
N ILE A 391 -16.62 6.26 -14.45
CA ILE A 391 -17.94 6.39 -15.07
C ILE A 391 -18.03 5.40 -16.23
N THR A 392 -19.11 4.65 -16.30
CA THR A 392 -19.51 3.94 -17.51
C THR A 392 -20.96 4.24 -17.87
N SER A 393 -21.27 4.25 -19.16
CA SER A 393 -22.50 4.81 -19.71
C SER A 393 -23.03 3.99 -20.88
N SER A 394 -24.33 4.07 -21.12
CA SER A 394 -25.02 3.43 -22.24
C SER A 394 -26.03 4.37 -22.89
N GLU A 395 -26.26 4.22 -24.19
CA GLU A 395 -27.31 4.92 -24.95
C GLU A 395 -28.71 4.30 -24.73
N SER A 396 -28.79 3.20 -24.00
CA SER A 396 -30.03 2.52 -23.65
C SER A 396 -30.51 2.85 -22.23
N VAL A 397 -31.83 2.82 -22.02
CA VAL A 397 -32.45 3.01 -20.70
C VAL A 397 -32.37 1.70 -19.91
N ARG A 398 -31.97 1.77 -18.64
CA ARG A 398 -31.84 0.59 -17.75
C ARG A 398 -31.01 -0.54 -18.37
N ASP A 399 -29.90 -0.18 -19.01
CA ASP A 399 -29.03 -1.15 -19.68
C ASP A 399 -28.23 -1.98 -18.68
N PHE A 400 -27.90 -1.38 -17.53
CA PHE A 400 -27.09 -2.00 -16.49
C PHE A 400 -27.93 -2.81 -15.50
N ASP A 401 -27.50 -4.05 -15.26
CA ASP A 401 -28.04 -4.91 -14.22
C ASP A 401 -27.19 -4.89 -12.92
N GLN A 402 -27.53 -5.77 -11.97
CA GLN A 402 -26.80 -5.86 -10.70
C GLN A 402 -25.39 -6.45 -10.87
N ILE A 403 -25.19 -7.33 -11.84
CA ILE A 403 -23.91 -7.97 -12.14
C ILE A 403 -22.96 -6.92 -12.74
N ASP A 404 -23.46 -6.09 -13.66
CA ASP A 404 -22.68 -5.00 -14.26
C ASP A 404 -22.16 -4.04 -13.20
N PHE A 405 -23.04 -3.63 -12.28
CA PHE A 405 -22.66 -2.79 -11.16
C PHE A 405 -21.57 -3.42 -10.28
N ASP A 406 -21.69 -4.71 -9.97
CA ASP A 406 -20.68 -5.42 -9.17
C ASP A 406 -19.34 -5.53 -9.91
N LEU A 407 -19.35 -5.75 -11.23
CA LEU A 407 -18.13 -5.80 -12.05
C LEU A 407 -17.41 -4.44 -12.10
N VAL A 408 -18.15 -3.35 -12.34
CA VAL A 408 -17.59 -1.98 -12.36
C VAL A 408 -17.03 -1.63 -10.98
N ARG A 409 -17.73 -1.98 -9.89
CA ARG A 409 -17.24 -1.76 -8.53
C ARG A 409 -15.94 -2.49 -8.23
N VAL A 410 -15.82 -3.76 -8.65
CA VAL A 410 -14.57 -4.51 -8.46
C VAL A 410 -13.43 -3.89 -9.27
N LEU A 411 -13.69 -3.49 -10.51
CA LEU A 411 -12.70 -2.82 -11.36
C LEU A 411 -12.24 -1.48 -10.75
N ALA A 412 -13.19 -0.67 -10.27
CA ALA A 412 -12.90 0.60 -9.61
C ALA A 412 -12.06 0.41 -8.33
N ALA A 413 -12.42 -0.54 -7.47
CA ALA A 413 -11.66 -0.85 -6.25
C ALA A 413 -10.23 -1.32 -6.55
N ASN A 414 -10.03 -2.15 -7.58
CA ASN A 414 -8.69 -2.57 -8.01
C ASN A 414 -7.88 -1.40 -8.59
N THR A 415 -8.54 -0.50 -9.31
CA THR A 415 -7.94 0.72 -9.87
C THR A 415 -7.50 1.67 -8.75
N GLU A 416 -8.37 1.94 -7.78
CA GLU A 416 -8.05 2.74 -6.58
C GLU A 416 -6.85 2.16 -5.82
N ALA A 417 -6.86 0.86 -5.53
CA ALA A 417 -5.75 0.20 -4.83
C ALA A 417 -4.42 0.31 -5.59
N ALA A 418 -4.46 0.23 -6.93
CA ALA A 418 -3.28 0.42 -7.76
C ALA A 418 -2.79 1.87 -7.76
N LEU A 419 -3.70 2.86 -7.79
CA LEU A 419 -3.37 4.29 -7.70
C LEU A 419 -2.72 4.62 -6.36
N THR A 420 -3.33 4.20 -5.24
CA THR A 420 -2.76 4.37 -3.90
C THR A 420 -1.36 3.77 -3.77
N ARG A 421 -1.15 2.59 -4.37
CA ARG A 421 0.17 1.97 -4.40
C ARG A 421 1.17 2.79 -5.22
N ALA A 422 0.80 3.22 -6.42
CA ALA A 422 1.67 4.00 -7.31
C ALA A 422 2.11 5.31 -6.65
N GLU A 423 1.21 6.01 -5.98
CA GLU A 423 1.53 7.22 -5.23
C GLU A 423 2.44 6.96 -4.04
N ARG A 424 2.16 5.90 -3.28
CA ARG A 424 3.02 5.52 -2.16
C ARG A 424 4.43 5.17 -2.61
N GLU A 425 4.58 4.43 -3.71
CA GLU A 425 5.90 4.12 -4.30
C GLU A 425 6.62 5.39 -4.76
N ARG A 426 5.91 6.34 -5.39
CA ARG A 426 6.47 7.65 -5.76
C ARG A 426 6.90 8.47 -4.55
N ALA A 427 6.09 8.49 -3.48
CA ALA A 427 6.41 9.19 -2.25
C ALA A 427 7.66 8.59 -1.57
N ILE A 428 7.75 7.25 -1.50
CA ILE A 428 8.92 6.54 -0.98
C ILE A 428 10.16 6.82 -1.84
N ALA A 429 10.03 6.80 -3.16
CA ALA A 429 11.14 7.12 -4.07
C ALA A 429 11.65 8.56 -3.85
N ARG A 430 10.74 9.54 -3.77
CA ARG A 430 11.08 10.95 -3.44
C ARG A 430 11.80 11.06 -2.10
N GLN A 431 11.28 10.43 -1.04
CA GLN A 431 11.91 10.44 0.29
C GLN A 431 13.28 9.76 0.29
N ARG A 432 13.45 8.67 -0.47
CA ARG A 432 14.73 7.97 -0.59
C ARG A 432 15.76 8.82 -1.33
N ASP A 433 15.35 9.53 -2.38
CA ASP A 433 16.22 10.46 -3.11
C ASP A 433 16.63 11.66 -2.24
N GLU A 434 15.71 12.18 -1.43
CA GLU A 434 15.98 13.22 -0.42
C GLU A 434 16.98 12.72 0.64
N LEU A 435 16.74 11.54 1.24
CA LEU A 435 17.64 10.92 2.21
C LEU A 435 19.03 10.61 1.63
N THR A 436 19.10 10.19 0.37
CA THR A 436 20.37 9.93 -0.32
C THR A 436 21.16 11.22 -0.50
N THR A 437 20.46 12.33 -0.79
CA THR A 437 21.07 13.66 -0.88
C THR A 437 21.57 14.14 0.48
N LEU A 438 20.78 13.96 1.55
CA LEU A 438 21.13 14.34 2.93
C LEU A 438 22.34 13.55 3.49
N ASN A 439 22.42 12.25 3.24
CA ASN A 439 23.55 11.44 3.70
C ASN A 439 24.89 11.82 3.05
N ARG A 440 24.85 12.47 1.88
CA ARG A 440 26.05 12.79 1.10
C ARG A 440 26.83 13.97 1.65
N ILE A 441 26.16 15.02 2.14
CA ILE A 441 26.80 16.21 2.75
C ILE A 441 27.43 15.84 4.10
N ASN A 442 26.69 15.10 4.93
CA ASN A 442 27.20 14.62 6.21
C ASN A 442 28.43 13.70 6.06
N ALA A 443 28.51 12.91 4.98
CA ALA A 443 29.69 12.10 4.69
C ALA A 443 30.91 12.99 4.38
N ILE A 444 30.76 14.03 3.56
CA ILE A 444 31.85 14.96 3.23
C ILE A 444 32.35 15.69 4.48
N VAL A 445 31.43 16.20 5.30
CA VAL A 445 31.79 16.91 6.54
C VAL A 445 32.51 15.99 7.52
N ARG A 446 32.05 14.74 7.69
CA ARG A 446 32.75 13.74 8.52
C ARG A 446 34.14 13.42 8.00
N ASP A 447 34.28 13.23 6.69
CA ASP A 447 35.57 12.97 6.04
C ASP A 447 36.54 14.14 6.25
N ILE A 448 36.05 15.39 6.13
CA ILE A 448 36.83 16.59 6.42
C ILE A 448 37.24 16.62 7.89
N ASN A 449 36.32 16.43 8.83
CA ASN A 449 36.62 16.44 10.26
C ASN A 449 37.70 15.41 10.64
N GLN A 450 37.65 14.21 10.04
CA GLN A 450 38.68 13.20 10.28
C GLN A 450 40.04 13.59 9.69
N ALA A 451 40.04 14.25 8.53
CA ALA A 451 41.27 14.70 7.89
C ALA A 451 41.92 15.88 8.65
N LEU A 452 41.12 16.81 9.18
CA LEU A 452 41.60 17.96 9.97
C LEU A 452 42.43 17.55 11.19
N VAL A 453 42.10 16.43 11.84
CA VAL A 453 42.85 15.92 13.01
C VAL A 453 44.26 15.47 12.64
N ALA A 454 44.47 15.01 11.41
CA ALA A 454 45.75 14.48 10.95
C ALA A 454 46.65 15.57 10.32
N SER A 455 46.12 16.76 10.03
CA SER A 455 46.84 17.82 9.33
C SER A 455 47.65 18.70 10.29
N PRO A 456 49.00 18.70 10.22
CA PRO A 456 49.87 19.44 11.13
C PRO A 456 49.96 20.95 10.91
N THR A 457 49.60 21.47 9.74
CA THR A 457 49.81 22.90 9.39
C THR A 457 48.56 23.55 8.83
N ARG A 458 48.49 24.88 8.95
CA ARG A 458 47.38 25.69 8.40
C ARG A 458 47.19 25.45 6.91
N ASP A 459 48.27 25.51 6.13
CA ASP A 459 48.20 25.34 4.67
C ASP A 459 47.66 23.95 4.29
N GLU A 460 48.07 22.90 5.00
CA GLU A 460 47.57 21.54 4.79
C GLU A 460 46.10 21.39 5.16
N ILE A 461 45.65 22.06 6.23
CA ILE A 461 44.24 22.12 6.62
C ILE A 461 43.41 22.79 5.51
N GLU A 462 43.80 23.99 5.09
CA GLU A 462 43.07 24.75 4.06
C GLU A 462 43.01 23.98 2.74
N GLN A 463 44.12 23.36 2.32
CA GLN A 463 44.18 22.54 1.10
C GLN A 463 43.27 21.30 1.19
N THR A 464 43.34 20.58 2.31
CA THR A 464 42.56 19.36 2.53
C THR A 464 41.06 19.63 2.45
N VAL A 465 40.59 20.73 3.05
CA VAL A 465 39.19 21.12 3.02
C VAL A 465 38.74 21.39 1.58
N CYS A 466 39.51 22.19 0.83
CA CYS A 466 39.21 22.49 -0.57
C CYS A 466 39.13 21.21 -1.44
N GLU A 467 40.13 20.32 -1.33
CA GLU A 467 40.19 19.09 -2.10
C GLU A 467 38.99 18.17 -1.83
N ARG A 468 38.57 18.03 -0.56
CA ARG A 468 37.43 17.18 -0.19
C ARG A 468 36.11 17.68 -0.76
N PHE A 469 35.92 19.00 -0.82
CA PHE A 469 34.76 19.58 -1.49
C PHE A 469 34.83 19.42 -3.01
N ALA A 470 36.00 19.62 -3.63
CA ALA A 470 36.18 19.51 -5.07
C ALA A 470 36.03 18.08 -5.63
N VAL A 471 36.38 17.05 -4.84
CA VAL A 471 36.22 15.64 -5.23
C VAL A 471 34.76 15.17 -5.13
N SER A 472 33.89 15.91 -4.44
CA SER A 472 32.48 15.60 -4.33
C SER A 472 31.73 15.86 -5.65
N ASN A 473 30.84 14.96 -6.06
CA ASN A 473 29.99 15.23 -7.24
C ASN A 473 28.86 16.25 -6.96
N VAL A 474 28.75 16.77 -5.73
CA VAL A 474 27.74 17.79 -5.35
C VAL A 474 28.31 19.19 -5.55
N TYR A 475 29.55 19.41 -5.11
CA TYR A 475 30.23 20.70 -5.16
C TYR A 475 31.30 20.67 -6.24
N HIS A 476 31.28 21.65 -7.15
CA HIS A 476 32.20 21.63 -8.30
C HIS A 476 33.59 22.17 -7.95
N GLY A 477 33.68 23.00 -6.92
CA GLY A 477 34.94 23.55 -6.47
C GLY A 477 34.80 24.28 -5.15
N ALA A 478 35.93 24.47 -4.50
CA ALA A 478 36.05 25.23 -3.26
C ALA A 478 37.32 26.08 -3.28
N LEU A 479 37.27 27.24 -2.62
CA LEU A 479 38.44 28.08 -2.36
C LEU A 479 38.44 28.58 -0.93
N VAL A 480 39.63 28.84 -0.40
CA VAL A 480 39.85 29.52 0.87
C VAL A 480 40.48 30.87 0.59
N GLY A 481 39.98 31.91 1.25
CA GLY A 481 40.55 33.24 1.16
C GLY A 481 40.46 34.03 2.46
N THR A 482 41.27 35.09 2.52
CA THR A 482 41.38 36.02 3.66
C THR A 482 41.22 37.45 3.19
N LEU A 483 40.68 38.35 4.01
CA LEU A 483 40.66 39.77 3.66
C LEU A 483 42.06 40.37 3.82
N SER A 484 42.61 40.89 2.73
CA SER A 484 43.88 41.60 2.70
C SER A 484 43.66 43.10 2.77
N THR A 485 44.23 43.75 3.79
CA THR A 485 44.24 45.22 3.89
C THR A 485 45.15 45.88 2.86
N ALA A 486 46.12 45.15 2.29
CA ALA A 486 47.05 45.66 1.29
C ALA A 486 46.46 45.63 -0.13
N GLU A 487 45.65 44.62 -0.44
CA GLU A 487 45.05 44.41 -1.77
C GLU A 487 43.61 44.93 -1.88
N GLN A 488 43.03 45.45 -0.78
CA GLN A 488 41.64 45.92 -0.71
C GLN A 488 40.62 44.85 -1.17
N GLY A 489 40.77 43.59 -0.74
CA GLY A 489 39.92 42.49 -1.21
C GLY A 489 40.17 41.12 -0.56
N LEU A 490 39.41 40.11 -1.02
CA LEU A 490 39.65 38.69 -0.74
C LEU A 490 40.90 38.20 -1.48
N SER A 491 41.93 37.86 -0.73
CA SER A 491 43.14 37.20 -1.22
C SER A 491 42.94 35.68 -1.11
N VAL A 492 43.08 34.96 -2.23
CA VAL A 492 42.88 33.51 -2.28
C VAL A 492 44.16 32.79 -1.85
N GLN A 493 44.06 31.96 -0.81
CA GLN A 493 45.21 31.19 -0.29
C GLN A 493 45.33 29.83 -0.99
N THR A 494 44.20 29.15 -1.17
CA THR A 494 44.15 27.85 -1.83
C THR A 494 42.80 27.62 -2.50
N ALA A 495 42.77 26.77 -3.52
CA ALA A 495 41.56 26.40 -4.23
C ALA A 495 41.69 24.99 -4.84
N ALA A 496 40.57 24.29 -4.96
CA ALA A 496 40.48 23.01 -5.63
C ALA A 496 39.19 22.92 -6.45
N GLY A 497 39.24 22.23 -7.60
CA GLY A 497 38.10 22.11 -8.52
C GLY A 497 37.76 23.41 -9.27
N ILE A 498 38.56 24.45 -9.12
CA ILE A 498 38.37 25.77 -9.74
C ILE A 498 39.56 26.04 -10.67
N ASP A 499 39.28 26.47 -11.91
CA ASP A 499 40.35 26.81 -12.86
C ASP A 499 40.98 28.18 -12.59
N GLU A 500 42.24 28.31 -12.98
CA GLU A 500 43.09 29.48 -12.76
C GLU A 500 42.48 30.78 -13.32
N THR A 501 41.81 30.71 -14.47
CA THR A 501 41.18 31.91 -15.07
C THR A 501 39.97 32.43 -14.28
N TYR A 502 39.26 31.56 -13.56
CA TYR A 502 38.23 31.99 -12.62
C TYR A 502 38.85 32.62 -11.37
N LEU A 503 39.90 32.03 -10.82
CA LEU A 503 40.62 32.56 -9.66
C LEU A 503 41.18 33.97 -9.93
N GLU A 504 41.77 34.19 -11.11
CA GLU A 504 42.20 35.53 -11.54
C GLU A 504 41.05 36.55 -11.60
N THR A 505 39.85 36.11 -11.98
CA THR A 505 38.66 36.96 -12.05
C THR A 505 38.17 37.34 -10.65
N VAL A 506 38.12 36.36 -9.73
CA VAL A 506 37.77 36.58 -8.32
C VAL A 506 38.78 37.50 -7.64
N ALA A 507 40.09 37.31 -7.89
CA ALA A 507 41.14 38.15 -7.34
C ALA A 507 41.05 39.60 -7.84
N LYS A 508 40.85 39.82 -9.15
CA LYS A 508 40.72 41.17 -9.74
C LYS A 508 39.53 41.95 -9.17
N GLU A 509 38.36 41.33 -9.12
CA GLU A 509 37.15 42.03 -8.65
C GLU A 509 37.20 42.32 -7.15
N SER A 510 37.81 41.41 -6.38
CA SER A 510 37.93 41.56 -4.94
C SER A 510 38.66 42.84 -4.56
N THR A 511 39.59 43.33 -5.39
CA THR A 511 40.31 44.60 -5.17
C THR A 511 39.47 45.86 -5.41
N GLU A 512 38.29 45.75 -6.04
CA GLU A 512 37.46 46.88 -6.43
C GLU A 512 36.24 47.11 -5.51
N THR A 513 35.88 46.15 -4.64
CA THR A 513 34.68 46.26 -3.78
C THR A 513 34.84 45.63 -2.38
N GLU A 514 34.61 46.42 -1.32
CA GLU A 514 34.49 45.94 0.09
C GLU A 514 33.17 45.19 0.39
N SER A 515 32.30 45.01 -0.61
CA SER A 515 30.93 44.52 -0.45
C SER A 515 30.71 43.23 -1.24
N GLY A 516 30.64 42.10 -0.56
CA GLY A 516 30.31 40.79 -1.14
C GLY A 516 30.05 39.74 -0.08
N ALA A 517 29.42 38.61 -0.45
CA ALA A 517 29.03 37.55 0.48
C ALA A 517 30.19 37.02 1.33
N ALA A 518 31.37 36.84 0.74
CA ALA A 518 32.58 36.40 1.44
C ALA A 518 33.07 37.43 2.49
N ALA A 519 33.06 38.73 2.14
CA ALA A 519 33.44 39.79 3.07
C ALA A 519 32.42 39.95 4.20
N THR A 520 31.12 39.79 3.91
CA THR A 520 30.07 39.78 4.92
C THR A 520 30.24 38.59 5.88
N ALA A 521 30.49 37.39 5.36
CA ALA A 521 30.73 36.20 6.18
C ALA A 521 31.87 36.41 7.19
N ILE A 522 33.00 36.98 6.75
CA ILE A 522 34.15 37.24 7.65
C ILE A 522 33.79 38.26 8.73
N ARG A 523 33.05 39.32 8.37
CA ARG A 523 32.69 40.40 9.30
C ARG A 523 31.63 40.00 10.32
N THR A 524 30.65 39.20 9.91
CA THR A 524 29.55 38.77 10.79
C THR A 524 29.86 37.47 11.53
N GLY A 525 30.81 36.67 11.04
CA GLY A 525 31.05 35.31 11.54
C GLY A 525 29.92 34.33 11.20
N THR A 526 29.01 34.68 10.29
CA THR A 526 27.86 33.83 9.93
C THR A 526 27.91 33.40 8.47
N VAL A 527 27.48 32.16 8.20
CA VAL A 527 27.44 31.59 6.84
C VAL A 527 26.55 32.46 5.95
N GLN A 528 27.05 32.82 4.76
CA GLN A 528 26.30 33.55 3.74
C GLN A 528 26.03 32.61 2.56
N VAL A 529 24.79 32.54 2.10
CA VAL A 529 24.39 31.67 0.99
C VAL A 529 23.91 32.51 -0.18
N ILE A 530 24.38 32.12 -1.37
CA ILE A 530 23.93 32.61 -2.66
C ILE A 530 23.10 31.49 -3.28
N GLU A 531 21.77 31.64 -3.25
CA GLU A 531 20.84 30.63 -3.74
C GLU A 531 20.91 30.47 -5.27
N ASP A 532 21.08 31.58 -5.98
CA ASP A 532 21.32 31.61 -7.41
C ASP A 532 22.25 32.77 -7.78
N VAL A 533 23.42 32.42 -8.31
CA VAL A 533 24.46 33.35 -8.78
C VAL A 533 23.94 34.36 -9.81
N GLN A 534 22.92 34.01 -10.60
CA GLN A 534 22.33 34.94 -11.57
C GLN A 534 21.52 36.04 -10.91
N THR A 535 20.64 35.68 -9.97
CA THR A 535 19.64 36.60 -9.42
C THR A 535 20.14 37.31 -8.16
N ASP A 536 21.10 36.73 -7.45
CA ASP A 536 21.55 37.25 -6.17
C ASP A 536 22.33 38.57 -6.32
N PRO A 537 21.92 39.65 -5.62
CA PRO A 537 22.60 40.95 -5.68
C PRO A 537 23.92 40.97 -4.90
N ALA A 538 24.15 40.05 -3.96
CA ALA A 538 25.40 39.95 -3.19
C ALA A 538 26.53 39.29 -4.00
N PHE A 539 26.22 38.74 -5.18
CA PHE A 539 27.21 38.20 -6.11
C PHE A 539 27.64 39.28 -7.12
N PRO A 540 28.93 39.67 -7.20
CA PRO A 540 29.39 40.72 -8.09
C PRO A 540 29.11 40.43 -9.58
N ALA A 541 28.57 41.41 -10.30
CA ALA A 541 28.11 41.27 -11.69
C ALA A 541 29.21 40.86 -12.68
N SER A 542 30.42 41.34 -12.43
CA SER A 542 31.69 40.98 -13.09
C SER A 542 32.02 39.49 -13.01
N ILE A 543 31.80 38.85 -11.85
CA ILE A 543 32.10 37.42 -11.61
C ILE A 543 30.94 36.53 -12.10
N LYS A 544 29.69 37.03 -12.16
CA LYS A 544 28.49 36.26 -12.61
C LYS A 544 28.72 35.55 -13.93
N THR A 545 29.25 36.26 -14.94
CA THR A 545 29.44 35.70 -16.29
C THR A 545 30.48 34.56 -16.27
N ALA A 546 31.56 34.73 -15.50
CA ALA A 546 32.62 33.73 -15.39
C ALA A 546 32.16 32.49 -14.62
N ALA A 547 31.37 32.68 -13.56
CA ALA A 547 30.78 31.59 -12.75
C ALA A 547 29.77 30.79 -13.59
N TRP A 548 28.92 31.48 -14.34
CA TRP A 548 27.89 30.86 -15.15
C TRP A 548 28.46 29.96 -16.26
N ALA A 549 29.54 30.41 -16.92
CA ALA A 549 30.25 29.66 -17.95
C ALA A 549 30.83 28.33 -17.44
N ARG A 550 31.07 28.21 -16.13
CA ARG A 550 31.61 27.02 -15.45
C ARG A 550 30.54 26.19 -14.75
N ASN A 551 29.27 26.52 -15.01
CA ASN A 551 28.12 25.89 -14.39
C ASN A 551 28.04 26.07 -12.86
N TYR A 552 28.68 27.09 -12.28
CA TYR A 552 28.44 27.46 -10.90
C TYR A 552 27.10 28.20 -10.84
N ARG A 553 26.17 27.67 -10.04
CA ARG A 553 24.79 28.16 -9.93
C ARG A 553 24.46 28.66 -8.54
N SER A 554 25.05 28.09 -7.49
CA SER A 554 24.91 28.56 -6.10
C SER A 554 26.25 28.49 -5.38
N ALA A 555 26.38 29.21 -4.26
CA ALA A 555 27.58 29.19 -3.43
C ALA A 555 27.27 29.39 -1.94
N ALA A 556 28.12 28.83 -1.07
CA ALA A 556 28.15 29.12 0.36
C ALA A 556 29.49 29.74 0.74
N CYS A 557 29.46 30.85 1.47
CA CYS A 557 30.63 31.48 2.10
C CYS A 557 30.61 31.15 3.59
N ILE A 558 31.54 30.30 4.00
CA ILE A 558 31.63 29.68 5.33
C ILE A 558 32.80 30.32 6.08
N PRO A 559 32.55 31.22 7.05
CA PRO A 559 33.61 31.83 7.83
C PRO A 559 34.23 30.80 8.78
N PHE A 560 35.54 30.87 9.00
CA PHE A 560 36.23 30.04 9.98
C PHE A 560 37.17 30.88 10.86
N GLY A 561 37.07 30.69 12.17
CA GLY A 561 37.73 31.49 13.20
C GLY A 561 37.73 30.78 14.55
N HIS A 562 38.50 31.30 15.51
CA HIS A 562 38.54 30.82 16.90
C HIS A 562 38.51 31.99 17.88
N GLY A 563 37.50 32.04 18.75
CA GLY A 563 37.29 33.16 19.66
C GLY A 563 37.04 34.46 18.90
N GLU A 564 37.82 35.51 19.20
CA GLU A 564 37.78 36.78 18.47
C GLU A 564 38.63 36.79 17.18
N THR A 565 39.38 35.72 16.91
CA THR A 565 40.30 35.66 15.77
C THR A 565 39.62 35.03 14.56
N MET A 566 39.43 35.80 13.49
CA MET A 566 38.96 35.30 12.19
C MET A 566 40.13 34.91 11.30
N TYR A 567 40.19 33.64 10.89
CA TYR A 567 41.27 33.14 10.04
C TYR A 567 40.99 33.31 8.55
N GLY A 568 39.73 33.19 8.13
CA GLY A 568 39.36 33.34 6.72
C GLY A 568 37.92 32.93 6.41
N VAL A 569 37.66 32.69 5.12
CA VAL A 569 36.39 32.17 4.59
C VAL A 569 36.64 31.07 3.57
N LEU A 570 35.87 30.00 3.68
CA LEU A 570 35.79 28.92 2.70
C LEU A 570 34.58 29.18 1.81
N VAL A 571 34.78 29.27 0.50
CA VAL A 571 33.71 29.42 -0.48
C VAL A 571 33.54 28.12 -1.25
N VAL A 572 32.33 27.57 -1.25
CA VAL A 572 32.00 26.29 -1.92
C VAL A 572 30.96 26.55 -3.00
N TYR A 573 31.20 26.05 -4.22
CA TYR A 573 30.32 26.25 -5.38
C TYR A 573 29.55 24.97 -5.75
N ALA A 574 28.27 25.10 -6.09
CA ALA A 574 27.43 24.01 -6.57
C ALA A 574 26.81 24.31 -7.95
N ALA A 575 26.45 23.25 -8.68
CA ALA A 575 25.95 23.35 -10.06
C ALA A 575 24.42 23.42 -10.21
N ARG A 576 23.70 23.53 -9.10
CA ARG A 576 22.25 23.74 -9.09
C ARG A 576 21.92 24.93 -8.19
N PRO A 577 20.90 25.73 -8.53
CA PRO A 577 20.37 26.72 -7.60
C PRO A 577 19.75 26.03 -6.38
N THR A 578 19.61 26.77 -5.27
CA THR A 578 18.87 26.37 -4.04
C THR A 578 19.26 25.03 -3.41
N VAL A 579 20.50 24.57 -3.61
CA VAL A 579 21.02 23.32 -3.00
C VAL A 579 21.32 23.47 -1.51
N ILE A 580 21.56 24.71 -1.04
CA ILE A 580 22.05 25.00 0.31
C ILE A 580 20.90 25.64 1.09
N GLY A 581 20.10 24.83 1.79
CA GLY A 581 19.04 25.30 2.66
C GLY A 581 19.53 25.63 4.08
N GLU A 582 18.59 25.94 4.98
CA GLU A 582 18.89 26.29 6.37
C GLU A 582 19.62 25.18 7.13
N ARG A 583 19.30 23.91 6.84
CA ARG A 583 19.95 22.76 7.48
C ARG A 583 21.41 22.63 7.05
N GLU A 584 21.70 22.81 5.77
CA GLU A 584 23.07 22.80 5.23
C GLU A 584 23.89 23.95 5.81
N GLN A 585 23.29 25.13 5.98
CA GLN A 585 23.94 26.28 6.62
C GLN A 585 24.38 25.98 8.05
N ALA A 586 23.55 25.29 8.84
CA ALA A 586 23.91 24.88 10.20
C ALA A 586 25.12 23.92 10.20
N VAL A 587 25.13 22.92 9.31
CA VAL A 587 26.25 21.98 9.18
C VAL A 587 27.53 22.70 8.73
N PHE A 588 27.42 23.67 7.83
CA PHE A 588 28.57 24.47 7.40
C PHE A 588 29.09 25.41 8.49
N ALA A 589 28.22 25.98 9.32
CA ALA A 589 28.64 26.79 10.46
C ALA A 589 29.48 25.95 11.44
N GLU A 590 29.03 24.74 11.78
CA GLU A 590 29.80 23.80 12.62
C GLU A 590 31.15 23.44 11.98
N LEU A 591 31.18 23.23 10.66
CA LEU A 591 32.41 22.95 9.94
C LEU A 591 33.39 24.13 10.01
N GLY A 592 32.90 25.37 9.86
CA GLY A 592 33.71 26.58 9.97
C GLY A 592 34.37 26.72 11.36
N GLU A 593 33.62 26.43 12.42
CA GLU A 593 34.18 26.41 13.79
C GLU A 593 35.27 25.34 13.93
N MET A 594 35.03 24.12 13.43
CA MET A 594 36.03 23.03 13.50
C MET A 594 37.31 23.33 12.72
N ILE A 595 37.22 23.94 11.55
CA ILE A 595 38.40 24.40 10.78
C ILE A 595 39.17 25.44 11.60
N GLY A 596 38.48 26.42 12.20
CA GLY A 596 39.10 27.43 13.04
C GLY A 596 39.81 26.85 14.26
N HIS A 597 39.20 25.86 14.92
CA HIS A 597 39.83 25.12 16.02
C HIS A 597 41.10 24.37 15.59
N ALA A 598 41.05 23.70 14.44
CA ALA A 598 42.19 22.95 13.92
C ALA A 598 43.37 23.88 13.55
N ILE A 599 43.09 25.02 12.90
CA ILE A 599 44.12 26.01 12.56
C ILE A 599 44.74 26.61 13.83
N ASN A 600 43.92 26.99 14.83
CA ASN A 600 44.44 27.51 16.09
C ASN A 600 45.34 26.50 16.81
N ALA A 601 44.96 25.22 16.81
CA ALA A 601 45.78 24.15 17.39
C ALA A 601 47.10 23.95 16.63
N ALA A 602 47.06 23.99 15.29
CA ALA A 602 48.25 23.87 14.44
C ALA A 602 49.21 25.06 14.63
N GLU A 603 48.69 26.30 14.63
CA GLU A 603 49.49 27.50 14.87
C GLU A 603 50.09 27.51 16.29
N SER A 604 49.30 27.14 17.32
CA SER A 604 49.78 27.00 18.70
C SER A 604 50.89 25.95 18.83
N LYS A 605 50.75 24.82 18.12
CA LYS A 605 51.79 23.79 18.04
C LYS A 605 53.06 24.34 17.38
N GLN A 606 52.94 25.15 16.33
CA GLN A 606 54.10 25.73 15.64
C GLN A 606 54.88 26.75 16.48
N LEU A 607 54.24 27.38 17.49
CA LEU A 607 54.93 28.19 18.50
C LEU A 607 55.91 27.37 19.35
N LEU A 608 55.63 26.08 19.55
CA LEU A 608 56.43 25.15 20.35
C LEU A 608 57.63 24.57 19.58
N TYR A 609 57.58 24.52 18.24
CA TYR A 609 58.65 23.95 17.38
C TYR A 609 59.57 25.01 16.74
N SER A 610 59.44 26.27 17.13
CA SER A 610 60.30 27.35 16.65
C SER A 610 61.66 27.30 17.35
N ASP A 611 62.73 26.92 16.62
CA ASP A 611 64.15 26.87 17.10
C ASP A 611 64.68 28.19 17.73
N ARG A 612 63.89 29.27 17.69
CA ARG A 612 64.23 30.57 18.26
C ARG A 612 63.01 31.15 18.97
N ILE A 613 63.18 31.53 20.23
CA ILE A 613 62.20 32.30 21.00
C ILE A 613 62.75 33.70 21.26
N LEU A 614 61.84 34.65 21.41
CA LEU A 614 62.17 36.04 21.69
C LEU A 614 61.81 36.37 23.14
N GLU A 615 62.83 36.62 23.96
CA GLU A 615 62.67 37.09 25.32
C GLU A 615 62.52 38.62 25.31
N LEU A 616 61.43 39.10 25.89
CA LEU A 616 61.09 40.51 26.08
C LEU A 616 61.15 40.84 27.57
N GLU A 617 61.94 41.85 27.92
CA GLU A 617 62.09 42.34 29.29
C GLU A 617 61.44 43.72 29.42
N PHE A 618 60.42 43.83 30.26
CA PHE A 618 59.69 45.08 30.51
C PHE A 618 60.04 45.64 31.89
N SER A 619 60.22 46.96 32.01
CA SER A 619 60.28 47.66 33.30
C SER A 619 58.88 48.01 33.77
N LEU A 620 58.62 47.84 35.07
CA LEU A 620 57.40 48.23 35.76
C LEU A 620 57.77 49.23 36.86
N SER A 621 57.18 50.42 36.85
CA SER A 621 57.37 51.44 37.90
C SER A 621 56.09 52.27 38.07
N GLY A 622 56.08 53.28 38.94
CA GLY A 622 54.89 54.14 39.11
C GLY A 622 53.75 53.52 39.92
N THR A 623 52.57 54.13 39.88
CA THR A 623 51.47 53.84 40.83
C THR A 623 50.35 52.97 40.27
N ASP A 624 50.47 52.52 39.02
CA ASP A 624 49.39 51.85 38.28
C ASP A 624 49.26 50.34 38.60
N SER A 625 50.23 49.79 39.34
CA SER A 625 50.27 48.38 39.74
C SER A 625 50.24 48.23 41.27
N PHE A 626 49.38 47.32 41.74
CA PHE A 626 49.29 46.94 43.15
C PHE A 626 50.63 46.47 43.72
N PHE A 627 51.35 45.62 42.98
CA PHE A 627 52.62 45.05 43.46
C PHE A 627 53.71 46.11 43.53
N VAL A 628 53.75 47.04 42.57
CA VAL A 628 54.71 48.15 42.54
C VAL A 628 54.47 49.07 43.74
N THR A 629 53.25 49.58 43.90
CA THR A 629 52.88 50.47 45.02
C THR A 629 53.10 49.82 46.38
N THR A 630 52.66 48.57 46.55
CA THR A 630 52.77 47.85 47.83
C THR A 630 54.23 47.55 48.18
N SER A 631 55.08 47.22 47.20
CA SER A 631 56.51 46.98 47.44
C SER A 631 57.26 48.22 47.89
N ALA A 632 56.90 49.40 47.37
CA ALA A 632 57.50 50.67 47.76
C ALA A 632 57.11 51.08 49.18
N GLU A 633 55.82 50.94 49.52
CA GLU A 633 55.29 51.38 50.81
C GLU A 633 55.65 50.44 51.97
N LEU A 634 55.71 49.13 51.72
CA LEU A 634 56.04 48.12 52.72
C LEU A 634 57.54 47.75 52.70
N GLU A 635 58.35 48.43 51.88
CA GLU A 635 59.78 48.18 51.67
C GLU A 635 60.11 46.69 51.42
N CYS A 636 59.26 46.03 50.62
CA CYS A 636 59.31 44.60 50.40
C CYS A 636 59.61 44.25 48.93
N SER A 637 59.73 42.96 48.64
CA SER A 637 59.78 42.45 47.26
C SER A 637 58.66 41.46 46.99
N PHE A 638 58.21 41.43 45.74
CA PHE A 638 57.28 40.46 45.19
C PHE A 638 57.94 39.70 44.04
N THR A 639 57.77 38.39 44.00
CA THR A 639 58.19 37.52 42.90
C THR A 639 56.99 36.75 42.38
N LEU A 640 56.77 36.81 41.07
CA LEU A 640 55.70 36.09 40.39
C LEU A 640 56.12 34.64 40.16
N ASN A 641 55.41 33.71 40.79
CA ASN A 641 55.64 32.28 40.62
C ASN A 641 54.84 31.71 39.43
N GLY A 642 53.68 32.31 39.13
CA GLY A 642 52.84 31.89 38.01
C GLY A 642 51.52 32.65 37.94
N VAL A 643 50.89 32.59 36.77
CA VAL A 643 49.58 33.18 36.48
C VAL A 643 48.72 32.12 35.81
N VAL A 644 47.51 31.91 36.32
CA VAL A 644 46.56 30.94 35.75
C VAL A 644 45.25 31.66 35.40
N PRO A 645 44.73 31.50 34.18
CA PRO A 645 43.39 32.00 33.83
C PRO A 645 42.32 31.21 34.60
N ALA A 646 41.37 31.91 35.21
CA ALA A 646 40.23 31.28 35.89
C ALA A 646 38.94 31.38 35.06
N SER A 647 38.71 32.52 34.39
CA SER A 647 37.60 32.80 33.46
C SER A 647 37.96 33.99 32.54
N ASN A 648 37.10 34.33 31.57
CA ASN A 648 37.38 35.31 30.49
C ASN A 648 37.97 36.66 30.96
N ASP A 649 37.72 37.11 32.20
CA ASP A 649 38.23 38.38 32.75
C ASP A 649 38.90 38.23 34.14
N THR A 650 39.26 37.01 34.54
CA THR A 650 39.77 36.73 35.89
C THR A 650 40.99 35.84 35.87
N TYR A 651 42.04 36.28 36.56
CA TYR A 651 43.33 35.58 36.64
C TYR A 651 43.73 35.37 38.10
N ILE A 652 44.32 34.20 38.36
CA ILE A 652 44.87 33.83 39.66
C ILE A 652 46.38 34.00 39.60
N PHE A 653 46.90 34.88 40.45
CA PHE A 653 48.32 35.16 40.59
C PHE A 653 48.88 34.44 41.80
N TYR A 654 49.95 33.68 41.60
CA TYR A 654 50.73 33.07 42.67
C TYR A 654 52.00 33.91 42.86
N VAL A 655 52.06 34.64 43.98
CA VAL A 655 53.11 35.63 44.23
C VAL A 655 53.74 35.40 45.58
N THR A 656 55.07 35.38 45.61
CA THR A 656 55.85 35.32 46.85
C THR A 656 56.22 36.73 47.26
N SER A 657 55.96 37.11 48.51
CA SER A 657 56.48 38.34 49.10
C SER A 657 57.63 38.04 50.05
N SER A 658 58.70 38.83 50.02
CA SER A 658 59.82 38.76 50.95
C SER A 658 59.98 40.05 51.74
N GLY A 659 60.37 39.94 53.02
CA GLY A 659 60.69 41.10 53.86
C GLY A 659 59.48 41.85 54.45
N VAL A 660 58.27 41.28 54.35
CA VAL A 660 57.03 41.86 54.88
C VAL A 660 56.22 40.81 55.63
N ALA A 661 55.53 41.22 56.71
CA ALA A 661 54.65 40.32 57.43
C ALA A 661 53.41 40.00 56.58
N PRO A 662 52.95 38.74 56.54
CA PRO A 662 51.87 38.33 55.64
C PRO A 662 50.55 39.05 55.91
N LYS A 663 50.31 39.48 57.15
CA LYS A 663 49.13 40.26 57.53
C LYS A 663 49.05 41.60 56.78
N ASP A 664 50.17 42.30 56.63
CA ASP A 664 50.21 43.62 56.01
C ASP A 664 49.89 43.53 54.50
N VAL A 665 50.40 42.48 53.84
CA VAL A 665 50.10 42.17 52.43
C VAL A 665 48.62 41.85 52.26
N ILE A 666 48.04 41.01 53.13
CA ILE A 666 46.61 40.63 53.07
C ILE A 666 45.71 41.84 53.31
N GLU A 667 46.01 42.68 54.31
CA GLU A 667 45.24 43.90 54.58
C GLU A 667 45.27 44.86 53.39
N ARG A 668 46.45 45.04 52.78
CA ARG A 668 46.57 45.91 51.61
C ARG A 668 45.88 45.34 50.37
N ALA A 669 45.99 44.04 50.15
CA ALA A 669 45.30 43.37 49.05
C ALA A 669 43.77 43.49 49.17
N LYS A 670 43.20 43.31 50.38
CA LYS A 670 41.76 43.50 50.63
C LYS A 670 41.28 44.94 50.45
N ALA A 671 42.16 45.92 50.59
CA ALA A 671 41.84 47.33 50.34
C ALA A 671 41.94 47.71 48.85
N SER A 672 42.51 46.84 48.00
CA SER A 672 42.66 47.09 46.57
C SER A 672 41.37 46.74 45.80
N PRO A 673 40.82 47.65 44.98
CA PRO A 673 39.61 47.37 44.19
C PRO A 673 39.84 46.35 43.07
N SER A 674 41.10 46.11 42.68
CA SER A 674 41.48 45.17 41.63
C SER A 674 41.58 43.72 42.09
N ILE A 675 41.72 43.49 43.40
CA ILE A 675 41.92 42.16 43.98
C ILE A 675 40.59 41.69 44.58
N GLU A 676 40.00 40.69 43.96
CA GLU A 676 38.74 40.08 44.40
C GLU A 676 38.97 39.21 45.64
N TYR A 677 40.11 38.52 45.69
CA TYR A 677 40.43 37.56 46.74
C TYR A 677 41.94 37.46 46.97
N VAL A 678 42.33 37.25 48.22
CA VAL A 678 43.73 36.96 48.62
C VAL A 678 43.73 35.87 49.70
N ARG A 679 44.57 34.85 49.49
CA ARG A 679 44.85 33.79 50.46
C ARG A 679 46.34 33.57 50.58
N GLN A 680 46.86 33.50 51.79
CA GLN A 680 48.20 32.98 52.03
C GLN A 680 48.17 31.46 51.88
N ILE A 681 48.96 30.92 50.95
CA ILE A 681 49.06 29.48 50.70
C ILE A 681 50.30 28.87 51.37
N GLN A 682 51.39 29.62 51.51
CA GLN A 682 52.59 29.16 52.21
C GLN A 682 53.11 30.21 53.18
N SER A 683 53.51 29.76 54.38
CA SER A 683 54.15 30.59 55.40
C SER A 683 55.60 30.17 55.55
N GLY A 684 56.52 31.09 55.32
CA GLY A 684 57.94 30.95 55.61
C GLY A 684 58.41 32.01 56.61
N ASP A 685 59.61 31.83 57.14
CA ASP A 685 60.22 32.77 58.10
C ASP A 685 60.55 34.14 57.47
N ILE A 686 60.78 34.16 56.15
CA ILE A 686 61.18 35.35 55.38
C ILE A 686 60.28 35.55 54.16
N ASP A 687 59.95 34.46 53.47
CA ASP A 687 59.15 34.47 52.25
C ASP A 687 57.76 33.89 52.52
N ASN A 688 56.72 34.56 52.01
CA ASN A 688 55.32 34.14 52.15
C ASN A 688 54.68 34.12 50.77
N THR A 689 53.99 33.04 50.42
CA THR A 689 53.35 32.89 49.11
C THR A 689 51.85 33.08 49.22
N PHE A 690 51.31 33.88 48.31
CA PHE A 690 49.90 34.26 48.23
C PHE A 690 49.30 33.84 46.90
N GLU A 691 48.06 33.37 46.98
CA GLU A 691 47.14 33.22 45.88
C GLU A 691 46.25 34.47 45.84
N MET A 692 46.24 35.19 44.72
CA MET A 692 45.47 36.43 44.53
C MET A 692 44.59 36.34 43.28
N LYS A 693 43.27 36.45 43.43
CA LYS A 693 42.31 36.50 42.31
C LYS A 693 42.12 37.96 41.90
N ILE A 694 42.46 38.28 40.67
CA ILE A 694 42.43 39.65 40.12
C ILE A 694 41.39 39.70 39.01
N ARG A 695 40.47 40.66 39.08
CA ARG A 695 39.34 40.81 38.15
C ARG A 695 39.26 42.21 37.57
N GLY A 696 38.93 42.30 36.28
CA GLY A 696 38.53 43.56 35.62
C GLY A 696 39.62 44.63 35.44
N THR A 697 40.83 44.41 35.95
CA THR A 697 41.98 45.28 35.70
C THR A 697 42.94 44.48 34.85
N LYS A 698 43.07 44.84 33.56
CA LYS A 698 44.07 44.24 32.68
C LYS A 698 45.42 44.45 33.35
N THR A 699 46.08 43.39 33.82
CA THR A 699 47.43 43.48 34.39
C THR A 699 48.46 43.35 33.27
N THR A 700 49.72 43.75 33.51
CA THR A 700 50.75 43.63 32.47
C THR A 700 50.97 42.18 32.04
N ALA A 701 50.93 41.23 32.99
CA ALA A 701 51.03 39.80 32.68
C ALA A 701 49.84 39.30 31.86
N GLN A 702 48.62 39.70 32.20
CA GLN A 702 47.42 39.37 31.43
C GLN A 702 47.49 39.90 29.99
N ALA A 703 47.88 41.16 29.80
CA ALA A 703 47.96 41.78 28.47
C ALA A 703 48.92 41.06 27.52
N LEU A 704 49.96 40.42 28.09
CA LEU A 704 50.94 39.58 27.40
C LEU A 704 50.36 38.19 27.12
N ILE A 705 49.76 37.53 28.11
CA ILE A 705 49.15 36.19 27.97
C ILE A 705 48.03 36.18 26.93
N GLU A 706 47.15 37.18 26.93
CA GLU A 706 46.06 37.35 25.94
C GLU A 706 46.56 37.47 24.49
N ARG A 707 47.85 37.78 24.30
CA ARG A 707 48.50 37.90 22.99
C ARG A 707 49.48 36.76 22.71
N GLY A 708 49.31 35.64 23.41
CA GLY A 708 50.10 34.43 23.20
C GLY A 708 51.54 34.52 23.71
N ALA A 709 51.83 35.44 24.65
CA ALA A 709 53.14 35.50 25.30
C ALA A 709 53.15 34.65 26.58
N TYR A 710 54.23 33.90 26.77
CA TYR A 710 54.46 33.16 28.01
C TYR A 710 55.18 34.05 29.02
N VAL A 711 54.55 34.33 30.16
CA VAL A 711 55.18 35.13 31.22
C VAL A 711 56.09 34.24 32.06
N ARG A 712 57.39 34.30 31.78
CA ARG A 712 58.40 33.47 32.43
C ARG A 712 58.61 33.82 33.90
N SER A 713 58.73 35.10 34.21
CA SER A 713 59.01 35.57 35.57
C SER A 713 58.72 37.06 35.72
N GLY A 714 58.37 37.48 36.93
CA GLY A 714 58.29 38.89 37.31
C GLY A 714 58.88 39.11 38.69
N SER A 715 59.60 40.21 38.88
CA SER A 715 60.14 40.60 40.18
C SER A 715 59.96 42.09 40.38
N ILE A 716 59.47 42.48 41.55
CA ILE A 716 59.22 43.86 41.93
C ILE A 716 59.84 44.08 43.31
N THR A 717 60.68 45.09 43.48
CA THR A 717 61.35 45.42 44.73
C THR A 717 61.30 46.93 44.94
N GLN A 718 60.80 47.39 46.08
CA GLN A 718 60.81 48.80 46.48
C GLN A 718 60.28 49.78 45.40
N GLY A 719 59.21 49.42 44.69
CA GLY A 719 58.56 50.29 43.71
C GLY A 719 59.12 50.23 42.28
N GLU A 720 60.08 49.35 42.02
CA GLU A 720 60.59 49.09 40.68
C GLU A 720 60.58 47.59 40.40
N GLY A 721 60.24 47.20 39.18
CA GLY A 721 60.22 45.80 38.83
C GLY A 721 60.49 45.52 37.37
N THR A 722 60.69 44.24 37.09
CA THR A 722 60.88 43.70 35.77
C THR A 722 59.89 42.56 35.52
N LEU A 723 59.42 42.47 34.29
CA LEU A 723 58.59 41.37 33.80
C LEU A 723 59.24 40.79 32.55
N ILE A 724 59.51 39.50 32.58
CA ILE A 724 60.13 38.76 31.48
C ILE A 724 59.06 37.89 30.84
N ALA A 725 58.84 38.08 29.55
CA ALA A 725 57.94 37.28 28.75
C ALA A 725 58.65 36.72 27.51
N GLU A 726 58.25 35.53 27.09
CA GLU A 726 58.76 34.84 25.92
C GLU A 726 57.67 34.80 24.85
N VAL A 727 58.04 35.15 23.62
CA VAL A 727 57.15 35.13 22.46
C VAL A 727 57.83 34.45 21.26
N PRO A 728 57.06 33.96 20.28
CA PRO A 728 57.62 33.43 19.05
C PRO A 728 58.56 34.41 18.35
N ALA A 729 59.63 33.91 17.70
CA ALA A 729 60.64 34.79 17.07
C ALA A 729 60.06 35.73 15.98
N ASN A 730 58.94 35.34 15.37
CA ASN A 730 58.26 36.10 14.32
C ASN A 730 57.17 37.04 14.84
N THR A 731 56.94 37.11 16.15
CA THR A 731 55.88 37.95 16.72
C THR A 731 56.16 39.43 16.52
N GLU A 732 55.16 40.18 16.06
CA GLU A 732 55.24 41.64 16.02
C GLU A 732 55.24 42.20 17.44
N ILE A 733 56.33 42.89 17.79
CA ILE A 733 56.57 43.38 19.16
C ILE A 733 55.74 44.62 19.45
N ARG A 734 55.45 45.43 18.44
CA ARG A 734 54.79 46.72 18.63
C ARG A 734 53.39 46.58 19.25
N PRO A 735 52.50 45.68 18.78
CA PRO A 735 51.23 45.42 19.45
C PRO A 735 51.36 44.95 20.91
N LEU A 736 52.38 44.16 21.23
CA LEU A 736 52.65 43.69 22.60
C LEU A 736 53.07 44.86 23.52
N VAL A 737 53.97 45.73 23.04
CA VAL A 737 54.39 46.91 23.80
C VAL A 737 53.23 47.88 24.00
N GLU A 738 52.44 48.13 22.96
CA GLU A 738 51.25 48.99 23.04
C GLU A 738 50.21 48.43 24.03
N ALA A 739 50.02 47.10 24.07
CA ALA A 739 49.14 46.45 25.04
C ALA A 739 49.62 46.60 26.48
N VAL A 740 50.92 46.41 26.72
CA VAL A 740 51.54 46.60 28.04
C VAL A 740 51.43 48.06 28.49
N GLN A 741 51.67 49.02 27.59
CA GLN A 741 51.58 50.46 27.89
C GLN A 741 50.16 50.97 28.07
N ALA A 742 49.17 50.37 27.40
CA ALA A 742 47.75 50.70 27.61
C ALA A 742 47.30 50.37 29.03
N VAL A 743 47.90 49.33 29.61
CA VAL A 743 47.63 48.87 30.97
C VAL A 743 48.49 49.59 32.01
N HIS A 744 49.77 49.75 31.70
CA HIS A 744 50.77 50.28 32.60
C HIS A 744 51.56 51.38 31.86
N PRO A 745 51.07 52.64 31.84
CA PRO A 745 51.64 53.70 31.00
C PRO A 745 53.11 54.00 31.23
N SER A 746 53.62 53.72 32.42
CA SER A 746 55.04 53.85 32.79
C SER A 746 55.91 52.67 32.36
N ALA A 747 55.35 51.64 31.73
CA ALA A 747 56.08 50.46 31.31
C ALA A 747 56.89 50.74 30.04
N ALA A 748 58.11 50.23 30.02
CA ALA A 748 59.00 50.34 28.87
C ALA A 748 59.63 48.98 28.57
N LEU A 749 59.84 48.68 27.29
CA LEU A 749 60.62 47.52 26.88
C LEU A 749 62.10 47.83 27.10
N LEU A 750 62.72 47.16 28.08
CA LEU A 750 64.13 47.31 28.44
C LEU A 750 65.05 46.52 27.50
N ALA A 751 64.66 45.29 27.17
CA ALA A 751 65.47 44.43 26.32
C ALA A 751 64.62 43.52 25.44
N LYS A 752 65.15 43.25 24.25
CA LYS A 752 64.70 42.21 23.32
C LYS A 752 65.89 41.28 23.08
N ARG A 753 65.81 40.03 23.50
CA ARG A 753 66.88 39.04 23.33
C ARG A 753 66.35 37.87 22.53
N ASN A 754 67.06 37.53 21.46
CA ASN A 754 66.81 36.29 20.73
C ASN A 754 67.50 35.18 21.53
N ARG A 755 66.73 34.23 22.05
CA ARG A 755 67.27 33.08 22.75
C ARG A 755 67.12 31.85 21.88
N GLU A 756 68.21 31.16 21.68
CA GLU A 756 68.17 29.76 21.29
C GLU A 756 67.64 29.01 22.51
N HIS A 757 66.57 28.22 22.32
CA HIS A 757 66.15 27.30 23.36
C HIS A 757 67.37 26.42 23.68
N PRO A 758 67.81 26.29 24.95
CA PRO A 758 68.79 25.27 25.23
C PRO A 758 68.13 23.94 24.88
N LEU A 759 68.66 23.26 23.86
CA LEU A 759 68.40 21.85 23.59
C LEU A 759 68.84 21.08 24.83
N HIS A 760 67.95 20.95 25.82
CA HIS A 760 68.11 19.96 26.86
C HIS A 760 67.83 18.58 26.22
N PRO A 761 68.76 17.61 26.30
CA PRO A 761 68.65 16.32 25.62
C PRO A 761 67.76 15.31 26.37
N GLU A 762 66.72 15.76 27.05
CA GLU A 762 65.63 14.91 27.55
C GLU A 762 64.33 15.54 27.04
N PRO A 763 63.34 14.75 26.56
CA PRO A 763 62.10 15.28 26.00
C PRO A 763 61.50 16.23 27.02
N ASP A 764 61.24 17.47 26.61
CA ASP A 764 60.72 18.48 27.53
C ASP A 764 59.35 17.98 28.00
N LEU A 765 59.33 17.43 29.22
CA LEU A 765 58.15 16.80 29.81
C LEU A 765 56.97 17.77 29.81
N HIS A 766 57.27 19.08 29.82
CA HIS A 766 56.33 20.17 29.73
C HIS A 766 55.62 20.25 28.37
N ASP A 767 56.34 20.06 27.26
CA ASP A 767 55.81 20.16 25.88
C ASP A 767 54.86 19.00 25.56
N GLU A 768 55.23 17.79 25.98
CA GLU A 768 54.38 16.62 25.83
C GLU A 768 53.14 16.72 26.75
N LEU A 769 53.29 17.31 27.95
CA LEU A 769 52.18 17.55 28.88
C LEU A 769 51.16 18.55 28.33
N GLU A 770 51.59 19.67 27.76
CA GLU A 770 50.67 20.65 27.16
C GLU A 770 49.92 20.09 25.95
N SER A 771 50.57 19.23 25.16
CA SER A 771 49.93 18.57 24.01
C SER A 771 48.89 17.50 24.40
N MET A 772 49.10 16.83 25.54
CA MET A 772 48.22 15.75 25.99
C MET A 772 47.06 16.26 26.85
N LEU A 773 47.24 17.36 27.57
CA LEU A 773 46.24 17.93 28.47
C LEU A 773 45.33 18.90 27.71
N THR A 774 44.03 18.89 28.02
CA THR A 774 43.19 20.01 27.57
C THR A 774 43.60 21.28 28.32
N ALA A 775 43.35 22.46 27.76
CA ALA A 775 43.64 23.74 28.43
C ALA A 775 43.11 23.75 29.88
N ARG A 776 41.87 23.27 30.08
CA ARG A 776 41.26 23.16 31.41
C ARG A 776 41.96 22.16 32.34
N GLN A 777 42.46 21.05 31.82
CA GLN A 777 43.22 20.06 32.60
C GLN A 777 44.59 20.61 33.03
N PHE A 778 45.25 21.35 32.14
CA PHE A 778 46.53 22.01 32.42
C PHE A 778 46.38 23.11 33.49
N GLU A 779 45.40 24.00 33.34
CA GLU A 779 45.07 25.04 34.33
C GLU A 779 44.85 24.47 35.74
N ILE A 780 44.09 23.39 35.84
CA ILE A 780 43.76 22.71 37.10
C ILE A 780 45.01 22.06 37.72
N LEU A 781 45.83 21.41 36.90
CA LEU A 781 47.06 20.76 37.35
C LEU A 781 48.09 21.79 37.83
N LEU A 782 48.31 22.85 37.05
CA LEU A 782 49.23 23.94 37.37
C LEU A 782 48.78 24.70 38.63
N SER A 783 47.48 24.99 38.75
CA SER A 783 46.92 25.59 39.97
C SER A 783 47.14 24.70 41.19
N ALA A 784 46.88 23.39 41.07
CA ALA A 784 47.10 22.46 42.18
C ALA A 784 48.59 22.43 42.60
N TYR A 785 49.51 22.45 41.63
CA TYR A 785 50.94 22.51 41.90
C TYR A 785 51.35 23.81 42.59
N LEU A 786 51.01 24.97 42.02
CA LEU A 786 51.39 26.28 42.56
C LEU A 786 50.75 26.58 43.92
N ALA A 787 49.58 26.01 44.20
CA ALA A 787 48.90 26.13 45.47
C ALA A 787 49.37 25.13 46.54
N GLY A 788 50.38 24.31 46.24
CA GLY A 788 50.95 23.31 47.15
C GLY A 788 49.96 22.20 47.55
N TYR A 789 49.04 21.83 46.66
CA TYR A 789 48.12 20.70 46.85
C TYR A 789 48.86 19.35 46.98
N PHE A 790 50.05 19.26 46.37
CA PHE A 790 50.89 18.08 46.35
C PHE A 790 51.90 18.00 47.51
N ASP A 791 52.04 19.07 48.29
CA ASP A 791 53.04 19.16 49.36
C ASP A 791 52.61 18.38 50.63
N TYR A 792 53.58 18.11 51.51
CA TYR A 792 53.31 17.56 52.83
C TYR A 792 53.94 18.41 53.95
N PRO A 793 53.15 19.01 54.86
CA PRO A 793 51.67 19.09 54.84
C PRO A 793 51.15 19.92 53.65
N ARG A 794 49.94 19.62 53.15
CA ARG A 794 49.33 20.34 52.01
C ARG A 794 49.04 21.78 52.38
N ALA A 795 49.40 22.70 51.49
CA ALA A 795 49.10 24.12 51.59
C ALA A 795 47.62 24.43 51.25
N SER A 796 47.05 23.71 50.28
CA SER A 796 45.66 23.92 49.82
C SER A 796 44.91 22.59 49.65
N THR A 797 43.61 22.59 49.91
CA THR A 797 42.71 21.45 49.69
C THR A 797 42.05 21.49 48.30
N GLY A 798 41.53 20.35 47.83
CA GLY A 798 40.85 20.28 46.53
C GLY A 798 39.52 21.05 46.50
N ALA A 799 38.84 21.18 47.64
CA ALA A 799 37.62 21.99 47.76
C ALA A 799 37.95 23.49 47.65
N GLU A 800 39.00 23.93 48.34
CA GLU A 800 39.50 25.30 48.27
C GLU A 800 39.96 25.70 46.86
N LEU A 801 40.61 24.79 46.13
CA LEU A 801 41.01 25.03 44.74
C LEU A 801 39.84 25.06 43.76
N ALA A 802 38.85 24.19 43.96
CA ALA A 802 37.64 24.18 43.15
C ALA A 802 36.86 25.50 43.30
N GLU A 803 36.75 26.02 44.53
CA GLU A 803 36.16 27.32 44.81
C GLU A 803 36.92 28.46 44.12
N THR A 804 38.26 28.51 44.22
CA THR A 804 39.04 29.57 43.56
C THR A 804 38.84 29.57 42.03
N LEU A 805 38.77 28.38 41.42
CA LEU A 805 38.61 28.17 39.97
C LEU A 805 37.15 28.25 39.47
N ASP A 806 36.20 28.63 40.34
CA ASP A 806 34.76 28.71 40.06
C ASP A 806 34.16 27.40 39.47
N ILE A 807 34.61 26.24 39.96
CA ILE A 807 34.10 24.92 39.55
C ILE A 807 33.67 24.07 40.74
N SER A 808 32.86 23.04 40.46
CA SER A 808 32.47 22.09 41.50
C SER A 808 33.68 21.24 41.95
N SER A 809 33.74 20.91 43.25
CA SER A 809 34.78 20.00 43.77
C SER A 809 34.84 18.66 43.01
N PRO A 810 33.73 18.00 42.64
CA PRO A 810 33.76 16.82 41.76
C PRO A 810 34.43 17.08 40.40
N THR A 811 34.11 18.21 39.75
CA THR A 811 34.70 18.61 38.47
C THR A 811 36.22 18.81 38.58
N PHE A 812 36.67 19.49 39.64
CA PHE A 812 38.10 19.66 39.92
C PHE A 812 38.81 18.30 40.04
N HIS A 813 38.28 17.39 40.86
CA HIS A 813 38.90 16.08 41.07
C HIS A 813 38.91 15.24 39.78
N GLN A 814 37.84 15.28 38.98
CA GLN A 814 37.76 14.55 37.72
C GLN A 814 38.81 15.05 36.71
N HIS A 815 38.94 16.37 36.53
CA HIS A 815 39.93 16.93 35.63
C HIS A 815 41.36 16.75 36.15
N LEU A 816 41.58 16.91 37.47
CA LEU A 816 42.89 16.71 38.08
C LEU A 816 43.33 15.24 37.95
N GLN A 817 42.44 14.27 38.17
CA GLN A 817 42.74 12.86 38.03
C GLN A 817 43.03 12.49 36.57
N ALA A 818 42.25 13.02 35.63
CA ALA A 818 42.51 12.84 34.19
C ALA A 818 43.86 13.45 33.78
N ALA A 819 44.21 14.62 34.32
CA ALA A 819 45.48 15.28 34.08
C ALA A 819 46.65 14.47 34.64
N GLN A 820 46.56 14.06 35.91
CA GLN A 820 47.54 13.19 36.56
C GLN A 820 47.73 11.87 35.81
N GLN A 821 46.64 11.25 35.34
CA GLN A 821 46.74 10.02 34.57
C GLN A 821 47.53 10.22 33.28
N LYS A 822 47.29 11.33 32.56
CA LYS A 822 48.04 11.68 31.34
C LYS A 822 49.51 11.97 31.64
N VAL A 823 49.81 12.69 32.74
CA VAL A 823 51.18 12.94 33.22
C VAL A 823 51.90 11.64 33.58
N LEU A 824 51.25 10.75 34.34
CA LEU A 824 51.81 9.45 34.71
C LEU A 824 51.98 8.55 33.48
N THR A 825 51.03 8.60 32.54
CA THR A 825 51.17 7.88 31.27
C THR A 825 52.42 8.36 30.56
N LEU A 826 52.65 9.66 30.44
CA LEU A 826 53.85 10.19 29.82
C LEU A 826 55.13 9.70 30.49
N LEU A 827 55.22 9.84 31.82
CA LEU A 827 56.38 9.44 32.61
C LEU A 827 56.70 7.94 32.51
N PHE A 828 55.68 7.08 32.42
CA PHE A 828 55.86 5.62 32.36
C PHE A 828 55.82 5.03 30.94
N SER A 829 55.39 5.78 29.92
CA SER A 829 55.41 5.33 28.51
C SER A 829 56.82 5.30 27.95
N ASN A 830 57.67 6.26 28.36
CA ASN A 830 59.08 6.34 27.95
C ASN A 830 60.01 5.33 28.65
N HIS A 831 59.49 4.45 29.51
CA HIS A 831 60.26 3.39 30.18
C HIS A 831 60.25 2.03 29.44
N ASN A 832 59.57 1.91 28.30
CA ASN A 832 59.51 0.66 27.52
C ASN A 832 60.46 0.61 26.30
N GLU A 833 61.30 1.63 26.08
CA GLU A 833 62.25 1.67 24.94
C GLU A 833 63.74 1.68 25.33
N VAL A 834 64.10 1.21 26.53
CA VAL A 834 65.50 0.91 26.85
C VAL A 834 65.66 -0.55 27.27
N ASP A 835 65.97 -1.38 26.29
CA ASP A 835 66.75 -2.62 26.42
C ASP A 835 67.72 -2.73 25.23
#